data_AF-A0A6S6XIR1-F1
#
_entry.id   AF-A0A6S6XIR1-F1
#
_cell.length_a   1.000
_cell.length_b   1.000
_cell.length_c   1.000
_cell.angle_alpha   90.00
_cell.angle_beta   90.00
_cell.angle_gamma   90.00
#
_symmetry.space_group_name_H-M   'P 1'
#
loop_
_entity.id
_entity.type
_entity.pdbx_description
1 polymer ?
#
loop_
_entity_poly.entity_id
_entity_poly.type
_entity_poly.pdbx_seq_one_letter_code
_entity_poly.pdbx_strand_id
1 'polypeptide(L)'
;MKHKQFGMMLVTALLGVGTALTPVYAAEQTSSSENALSSFSQEQVESQPVSESNSQVSSTPSTSSESTITSDSSASVSSGSSSASGNASSDVGGTTSSKESLQTVAPPVSDGWKTESGGVYYYKNGQKQKGWLQLNGKKYYLDSQTGVRKTKELFQTEKGFSYAQADGTILSGGKKKGDDGNLYLVSSDGILRNSGLLVTPDYDGYWAPYYIDAQTHAVKTGLFNVNGTYYYGREDKGYLVCGKYKAPDGKTYLANSNGTLRNAGLLITPDYDGYWAPYYIDAQTHAIKTGLFNINGTYYYGREDKGYLVCGKYKAPDGKTYLANSNGTLRNPGLLITADYDGYWAPYYIDPNTHAIKTGLFNINGTYYYGREDKGYLVCGKYKAPDGKTYLANSNGTLRKSGLLITPDYDGYWAPYYIDAQTHAIKTGLFNINGTYYYGREDKGYLVCGKYKAPDGKTYLANSNGTLRKSGLLITADYDGYWAPYYIDPNTHAIKTGLFNINGTYYYGREDKGYLVCGKYKAPDGKTYLANSNGTLRNPGLLITPDYDGYWAPYYIDAQTHAIKTGLFNINGTYYYGREDKGYLVCGKYKAPDGHFYLANSDGKLLTQIGWLETAQYDGVTERYYLENSTGNYSTVKTGKFSVDGHDYYGREDNGSLVIGLYYAPDGNCYYGDHNGILGTVPDTARINVPYFSQEGDFPTGCELVSAYMVLQYYGVPISEDEWVSRIPCTDLSSIDSWPELAGPSPDECFVGNPYLLDGFGCFPPVIVDAMNQVLPEGHRAMVTTGTPLQELAETYVSVGKPVLVWATINMVPSYPSQTWMITNPGIQSVDYYDYWDSVTGEIFTWPANEHCLVLVGYDSDYYYFNDPYDGNGVKAYDRALAESRFQGLGCRSAVVL
;
A
#
# COMPACT_ATOMS: atom_id res chain seq x y z
N MET A 1 4.45 52.40 1.43
CA MET A 1 5.03 52.25 2.79
C MET A 1 5.64 50.86 2.89
N LYS A 2 6.83 50.72 3.51
CA LYS A 2 7.60 49.46 3.75
C LYS A 2 7.93 48.60 2.50
N HIS A 3 9.21 48.27 2.33
CA HIS A 3 9.72 47.35 1.30
C HIS A 3 9.47 45.88 1.67
N LYS A 4 9.39 45.02 0.65
CA LYS A 4 10.39 43.96 0.43
C LYS A 4 10.35 43.47 -1.02
N GLN A 5 11.52 43.31 -1.64
CA GLN A 5 11.71 42.55 -2.88
C GLN A 5 11.95 41.07 -2.53
N PHE A 6 11.76 40.17 -3.49
CA PHE A 6 12.60 38.98 -3.61
C PHE A 6 12.91 38.71 -5.09
N GLY A 7 14.05 38.06 -5.34
CA GLY A 7 14.70 38.07 -6.66
C GLY A 7 14.15 37.06 -7.68
N MET A 8 14.31 37.42 -8.95
CA MET A 8 14.21 36.53 -10.11
C MET A 8 15.64 36.23 -10.59
N MET A 9 15.99 34.95 -10.76
CA MET A 9 17.36 34.54 -11.11
C MET A 9 17.36 33.73 -12.41
N LEU A 10 18.20 34.12 -13.36
CA LEU A 10 18.44 33.34 -14.59
C LEU A 10 19.26 32.08 -14.26
N VAL A 11 19.01 31.01 -15.00
CA VAL A 11 19.91 29.85 -15.09
C VAL A 11 20.48 29.80 -16.50
N THR A 12 21.80 29.86 -16.61
CA THR A 12 22.53 29.86 -17.87
C THR A 12 22.67 28.43 -18.41
N ALA A 13 22.50 28.24 -19.71
CA ALA A 13 22.78 26.95 -20.36
C ALA A 13 24.27 26.80 -20.68
N LEU A 14 24.79 25.58 -20.54
CA LEU A 14 26.10 25.18 -21.08
C LEU A 14 25.95 23.85 -21.85
N LEU A 15 26.63 23.76 -23.00
CA LEU A 15 26.63 22.58 -23.87
C LEU A 15 27.80 21.66 -23.52
N GLY A 16 27.50 20.39 -23.22
CA GLY A 16 28.50 19.32 -23.12
C GLY A 16 28.31 18.32 -24.25
N VAL A 17 29.35 18.08 -25.05
CA VAL A 17 29.30 17.16 -26.21
C VAL A 17 29.70 15.76 -25.78
N GLY A 18 28.79 14.79 -25.88
CA GLY A 18 29.08 13.38 -25.62
C GLY A 18 29.51 12.63 -26.90
N THR A 19 30.77 12.19 -26.95
CA THR A 19 31.27 11.28 -27.99
C THR A 19 31.00 9.82 -27.62
N ALA A 20 30.55 9.02 -28.58
CA ALA A 20 30.31 7.60 -28.37
C ALA A 20 31.62 6.78 -28.43
N LEU A 21 31.71 5.72 -27.61
CA LEU A 21 32.75 4.70 -27.71
C LEU A 21 32.10 3.33 -27.92
N THR A 22 32.63 2.58 -28.89
CA THR A 22 32.22 1.21 -29.22
C THR A 22 33.08 0.19 -28.45
N PRO A 23 32.49 -0.88 -27.88
CA PRO A 23 33.30 -1.98 -27.35
C PRO A 23 33.99 -2.76 -28.47
N VAL A 24 35.27 -3.06 -28.28
CA VAL A 24 36.08 -3.88 -29.20
C VAL A 24 35.91 -5.36 -28.84
N TYR A 25 35.73 -6.21 -29.85
CA TYR A 25 35.87 -7.66 -29.68
C TYR A 25 37.35 -8.03 -29.57
N ALA A 26 37.73 -8.66 -28.46
CA ALA A 26 38.96 -9.44 -28.35
C ALA A 26 38.57 -10.88 -27.95
N ALA A 27 39.22 -11.86 -28.56
CA ALA A 27 39.01 -13.27 -28.29
C ALA A 27 40.33 -13.93 -27.95
N GLU A 28 40.32 -14.82 -26.95
CA GLU A 28 41.46 -15.69 -26.66
C GLU A 28 40.94 -17.11 -26.36
N GLN A 29 41.71 -18.11 -26.81
CA GLN A 29 41.46 -19.53 -26.57
C GLN A 29 42.56 -20.08 -25.66
N THR A 30 42.18 -20.87 -24.67
CA THR A 30 43.07 -21.86 -24.04
C THR A 30 42.33 -23.18 -23.84
N SER A 31 43.06 -24.29 -23.83
CA SER A 31 42.53 -25.64 -24.11
C SER A 31 43.02 -26.72 -23.13
N SER A 32 42.10 -27.57 -22.65
CA SER A 32 42.31 -28.93 -22.10
C SER A 32 40.94 -29.48 -21.62
N SER A 33 40.39 -30.60 -22.14
CA SER A 33 40.67 -32.02 -21.81
C SER A 33 40.27 -32.41 -20.37
N GLU A 34 39.55 -33.50 -20.05
CA GLU A 34 39.29 -34.78 -20.77
C GLU A 34 37.89 -35.42 -20.51
N ASN A 35 37.54 -36.38 -21.39
CA ASN A 35 36.74 -37.62 -21.24
C ASN A 35 35.86 -37.91 -19.99
N ALA A 36 34.57 -38.19 -20.22
CA ALA A 36 33.91 -39.53 -20.06
C ALA A 36 32.40 -39.45 -20.40
N LEU A 37 31.86 -40.03 -21.48
CA LEU A 37 31.51 -41.44 -21.72
C LEU A 37 30.49 -42.10 -20.76
N SER A 38 29.22 -42.20 -21.20
CA SER A 38 28.40 -43.45 -21.11
C SER A 38 27.08 -43.36 -21.92
N SER A 39 26.79 -44.44 -22.67
CA SER A 39 25.49 -44.96 -23.18
C SER A 39 24.30 -44.00 -23.46
N PHE A 40 23.66 -44.01 -24.64
CA PHE A 40 22.77 -45.06 -25.19
C PHE A 40 21.62 -45.49 -24.24
N SER A 41 20.39 -45.74 -24.69
CA SER A 41 19.86 -45.91 -26.06
C SER A 41 18.42 -45.36 -26.22
N GLN A 42 17.99 -45.19 -27.47
CA GLN A 42 16.56 -45.16 -27.83
C GLN A 42 16.07 -46.60 -28.09
N GLU A 43 14.80 -46.89 -27.83
CA GLU A 43 14.02 -47.79 -28.70
C GLU A 43 12.50 -47.54 -28.56
N GLN A 44 11.73 -48.01 -29.53
CA GLN A 44 10.26 -48.05 -29.53
C GLN A 44 9.77 -49.46 -29.13
N VAL A 45 8.46 -49.66 -28.94
CA VAL A 45 7.64 -50.74 -29.56
C VAL A 45 6.17 -50.66 -29.09
N GLU A 46 5.28 -51.36 -29.81
CA GLU A 46 3.82 -51.22 -29.80
C GLU A 46 3.04 -52.12 -28.80
N SER A 47 1.89 -51.61 -28.36
CA SER A 47 0.56 -52.25 -28.16
C SER A 47 0.35 -53.71 -27.65
N GLN A 48 -0.54 -53.82 -26.65
CA GLN A 48 -1.68 -54.80 -26.52
C GLN A 48 -1.34 -56.29 -26.22
N PRO A 49 -2.30 -57.18 -25.79
CA PRO A 49 -3.64 -56.98 -25.17
C PRO A 49 -3.95 -57.90 -23.92
N VAL A 50 -5.18 -57.80 -23.35
CA VAL A 50 -5.89 -58.73 -22.40
C VAL A 50 -5.22 -59.13 -21.04
N SER A 51 -5.88 -59.68 -20.00
CA SER A 51 -7.30 -60.08 -19.77
C SER A 51 -7.80 -59.93 -18.31
N GLU A 52 -9.08 -59.59 -18.22
CA GLU A 52 -10.14 -59.82 -17.21
C GLU A 52 -9.92 -60.64 -15.91
N SER A 53 -10.67 -60.23 -14.88
CA SER A 53 -11.44 -61.12 -13.98
C SER A 53 -12.75 -60.41 -13.55
N ASN A 54 -13.82 -61.15 -13.19
CA ASN A 54 -15.19 -60.59 -13.17
C ASN A 54 -16.17 -61.38 -12.26
N SER A 55 -16.86 -60.73 -11.30
CA SER A 55 -18.12 -61.19 -10.66
C SER A 55 -18.66 -60.22 -9.58
N GLN A 56 -19.95 -60.22 -9.18
CA GLN A 56 -21.22 -60.29 -9.93
C GLN A 56 -22.40 -59.97 -8.98
N VAL A 57 -23.56 -59.52 -9.49
CA VAL A 57 -24.94 -60.00 -9.17
C VAL A 57 -25.98 -59.28 -10.04
N SER A 58 -27.07 -60.00 -10.31
CA SER A 58 -28.17 -59.88 -11.29
C SER A 58 -29.07 -58.61 -11.23
N SER A 59 -30.08 -58.40 -12.10
CA SER A 59 -30.70 -59.25 -13.16
C SER A 59 -31.38 -58.42 -14.27
N THR A 60 -31.62 -59.06 -15.43
CA THR A 60 -32.19 -58.57 -16.71
C THR A 60 -33.71 -58.86 -16.85
N PRO A 61 -34.45 -58.60 -17.98
CA PRO A 61 -34.05 -58.16 -19.34
C PRO A 61 -34.91 -57.01 -19.97
N SER A 62 -34.69 -56.71 -21.26
CA SER A 62 -35.28 -55.59 -22.01
C SER A 62 -35.59 -55.87 -23.50
N THR A 63 -36.72 -55.35 -23.99
CA THR A 63 -37.19 -55.21 -25.39
C THR A 63 -38.48 -54.34 -25.38
N SER A 64 -38.95 -53.64 -26.43
CA SER A 64 -38.39 -53.22 -27.73
C SER A 64 -39.32 -52.20 -28.43
N SER A 65 -38.77 -51.35 -29.30
CA SER A 65 -39.40 -50.73 -30.51
C SER A 65 -40.63 -49.79 -30.40
N GLU A 66 -40.79 -48.97 -31.45
CA GLU A 66 -41.76 -47.87 -31.63
C GLU A 66 -43.20 -48.34 -31.95
N SER A 67 -44.22 -47.49 -31.71
CA SER A 67 -45.17 -47.06 -32.78
C SER A 67 -46.25 -46.04 -32.36
N THR A 68 -46.60 -45.20 -33.33
CA THR A 68 -47.76 -44.30 -33.58
C THR A 68 -48.97 -44.15 -32.63
N ILE A 69 -49.33 -42.87 -32.40
CA ILE A 69 -50.65 -42.21 -32.61
C ILE A 69 -51.92 -42.82 -31.98
N THR A 70 -52.65 -42.01 -31.22
CA THR A 70 -53.97 -42.35 -30.64
C THR A 70 -55.12 -41.49 -31.19
N SER A 71 -56.15 -42.15 -31.70
CA SER A 71 -57.51 -41.59 -31.88
C SER A 71 -58.50 -42.72 -32.14
N ASP A 72 -59.55 -42.88 -31.32
CA ASP A 72 -60.91 -43.10 -31.83
C ASP A 72 -61.99 -42.88 -30.74
N SER A 73 -63.24 -43.23 -31.05
CA SER A 73 -64.43 -42.49 -30.63
C SER A 73 -65.55 -43.36 -30.03
N SER A 74 -66.41 -42.70 -29.24
CA SER A 74 -67.83 -43.02 -28.99
C SER A 74 -68.23 -44.28 -28.17
N ALA A 75 -69.10 -44.04 -27.19
CA ALA A 75 -70.10 -44.96 -26.62
C ALA A 75 -71.25 -44.09 -26.05
N SER A 76 -72.42 -44.68 -25.72
CA SER A 76 -73.69 -43.91 -25.71
C SER A 76 -74.71 -44.26 -24.61
N VAL A 77 -75.74 -43.40 -24.54
CA VAL A 77 -77.11 -43.53 -23.97
C VAL A 77 -77.38 -43.70 -22.45
N SER A 78 -77.91 -42.60 -21.89
CA SER A 78 -79.19 -42.49 -21.14
C SER A 78 -79.39 -43.07 -19.73
N SER A 79 -79.82 -42.17 -18.81
CA SER A 79 -80.92 -42.39 -17.87
C SER A 79 -81.57 -41.03 -17.48
N GLY A 80 -82.82 -41.04 -17.00
CA GLY A 80 -83.52 -39.88 -16.41
C GLY A 80 -83.90 -40.18 -14.94
N SER A 81 -84.73 -39.41 -14.21
CA SER A 81 -85.48 -38.16 -14.42
C SER A 81 -86.05 -37.72 -13.03
N SER A 82 -86.91 -36.71 -12.77
CA SER A 82 -87.68 -35.70 -13.55
C SER A 82 -88.18 -34.57 -12.61
N SER A 83 -88.70 -33.47 -13.18
CA SER A 83 -89.65 -32.50 -12.56
C SER A 83 -89.13 -31.57 -11.44
N ALA A 84 -89.76 -30.42 -11.12
CA ALA A 84 -91.00 -29.78 -11.62
C ALA A 84 -90.78 -28.23 -11.64
N SER A 85 -91.66 -27.33 -12.12
CA SER A 85 -93.03 -27.32 -12.69
C SER A 85 -93.09 -26.12 -13.69
N GLY A 86 -93.93 -26.04 -14.74
CA GLY A 86 -95.41 -26.05 -14.85
C GLY A 86 -95.90 -24.61 -15.14
N ASN A 87 -96.87 -24.27 -16.00
CA ASN A 87 -97.83 -24.99 -16.87
C ASN A 87 -98.08 -24.12 -18.15
N ALA A 88 -98.45 -24.63 -19.34
CA ALA A 88 -99.81 -25.00 -19.84
C ALA A 88 -100.87 -23.86 -19.69
N SER A 89 -101.86 -23.62 -20.58
CA SER A 89 -102.35 -24.22 -21.85
C SER A 89 -103.46 -23.27 -22.45
N SER A 90 -104.09 -23.41 -23.63
CA SER A 90 -103.93 -24.24 -24.86
C SER A 90 -104.83 -23.70 -26.01
N ASP A 91 -104.64 -24.23 -27.23
CA ASP A 91 -105.59 -24.33 -28.36
C ASP A 91 -106.17 -23.11 -29.12
N VAL A 92 -106.50 -23.37 -30.40
CA VAL A 92 -107.36 -22.56 -31.29
C VAL A 92 -108.23 -23.50 -32.13
N GLY A 93 -109.53 -23.24 -32.24
CA GLY A 93 -110.43 -23.95 -33.16
C GLY A 93 -111.86 -23.40 -33.19
N GLY A 94 -112.63 -23.72 -34.25
CA GLY A 94 -114.10 -23.61 -34.24
C GLY A 94 -114.77 -22.40 -34.92
N THR A 95 -114.67 -22.32 -36.25
CA THR A 95 -115.74 -21.90 -37.21
C THR A 95 -117.01 -21.18 -36.70
N THR A 96 -117.40 -20.02 -37.29
CA THR A 96 -118.53 -19.92 -38.27
C THR A 96 -118.86 -18.49 -38.80
N SER A 97 -119.15 -18.42 -40.11
CA SER A 97 -120.17 -17.61 -40.82
C SER A 97 -120.25 -16.06 -40.82
N SER A 98 -120.22 -15.52 -42.06
CA SER A 98 -121.16 -14.53 -42.66
C SER A 98 -120.83 -13.03 -42.85
N LYS A 99 -121.06 -12.60 -44.10
CA LYS A 99 -121.58 -11.32 -44.67
C LYS A 99 -120.98 -9.93 -44.36
N GLU A 100 -120.40 -9.38 -45.43
CA GLU A 100 -120.84 -8.14 -46.13
C GLU A 100 -121.34 -6.89 -45.36
N SER A 101 -120.53 -5.83 -45.50
CA SER A 101 -120.90 -4.50 -46.04
C SER A 101 -121.26 -3.32 -45.12
N LEU A 102 -121.12 -2.13 -45.74
CA LEU A 102 -121.54 -0.78 -45.35
C LEU A 102 -120.66 0.01 -44.35
N GLN A 103 -120.81 1.34 -44.47
CA GLN A 103 -119.88 2.38 -43.98
C GLN A 103 -120.40 3.05 -42.69
N THR A 104 -119.53 3.72 -41.91
CA THR A 104 -119.61 5.19 -41.67
C THR A 104 -118.51 5.75 -40.75
N VAL A 105 -118.02 6.95 -41.12
CA VAL A 105 -117.48 8.12 -40.37
C VAL A 105 -116.81 7.95 -38.98
N ALA A 106 -115.71 8.70 -38.76
CA ALA A 106 -114.93 8.74 -37.50
C ALA A 106 -114.87 10.15 -36.83
N PRO A 107 -114.56 10.24 -35.52
CA PRO A 107 -114.24 11.48 -34.80
C PRO A 107 -112.74 11.88 -34.87
N PRO A 108 -112.36 13.14 -34.54
CA PRO A 108 -111.01 13.67 -34.76
C PRO A 108 -109.96 13.29 -33.71
N VAL A 109 -108.67 13.42 -34.07
CA VAL A 109 -107.50 13.12 -33.23
C VAL A 109 -106.59 14.35 -33.09
N SER A 110 -106.07 14.57 -31.88
CA SER A 110 -105.17 15.68 -31.52
C SER A 110 -103.72 15.48 -32.00
N ASP A 111 -102.99 16.59 -32.11
CA ASP A 111 -101.56 16.60 -32.48
C ASP A 111 -100.68 15.77 -31.53
N GLY A 112 -99.77 14.96 -32.08
CA GLY A 112 -98.91 14.09 -31.28
C GLY A 112 -98.38 12.86 -31.98
N TRP A 113 -97.53 12.10 -31.28
CA TRP A 113 -97.05 10.78 -31.71
C TRP A 113 -98.12 9.71 -31.49
N LYS A 114 -98.36 8.85 -32.49
CA LYS A 114 -99.34 7.76 -32.43
C LYS A 114 -98.82 6.52 -33.17
N THR A 115 -98.92 5.35 -32.54
CA THR A 115 -98.59 4.06 -33.16
C THR A 115 -99.83 3.45 -33.81
N GLU A 116 -99.72 3.01 -35.06
CA GLU A 116 -100.79 2.35 -35.82
C GLU A 116 -100.20 1.22 -36.67
N SER A 117 -100.73 0.01 -36.56
CA SER A 117 -100.30 -1.17 -37.36
C SER A 117 -98.78 -1.39 -37.37
N GLY A 118 -98.12 -1.19 -36.21
CA GLY A 118 -96.67 -1.32 -36.05
C GLY A 118 -95.84 -0.09 -36.44
N GLY A 119 -96.38 0.83 -37.27
CA GLY A 119 -95.73 2.09 -37.61
C GLY A 119 -95.98 3.19 -36.58
N VAL A 120 -94.96 4.00 -36.28
CA VAL A 120 -95.11 5.22 -35.46
C VAL A 120 -95.26 6.42 -36.38
N TYR A 121 -96.30 7.23 -36.18
CA TYR A 121 -96.61 8.42 -36.97
C TYR A 121 -96.68 9.65 -36.07
N TYR A 122 -96.49 10.85 -36.64
CA TYR A 122 -96.85 12.11 -35.96
C TYR A 122 -98.03 12.76 -36.68
N TYR A 123 -99.05 13.13 -35.91
CA TYR A 123 -100.23 13.85 -36.37
C TYR A 123 -100.09 15.35 -36.07
N LYS A 124 -100.51 16.19 -37.02
CA LYS A 124 -100.66 17.63 -36.85
C LYS A 124 -101.91 18.12 -37.58
N ASN A 125 -102.78 18.88 -36.91
CA ASN A 125 -104.12 19.25 -37.39
C ASN A 125 -104.90 18.03 -37.96
N GLY A 126 -104.83 16.89 -37.27
CA GLY A 126 -105.46 15.63 -37.71
C GLY A 126 -104.80 14.94 -38.92
N GLN A 127 -103.75 15.50 -39.53
CA GLN A 127 -103.06 14.93 -40.69
C GLN A 127 -101.74 14.26 -40.32
N LYS A 128 -101.48 13.07 -40.89
CA LYS A 128 -100.17 12.40 -40.79
C LYS A 128 -99.10 13.25 -41.46
N GLN A 129 -98.13 13.72 -40.67
CA GLN A 129 -96.98 14.44 -41.20
C GLN A 129 -96.05 13.50 -41.96
N LYS A 130 -95.29 14.04 -42.92
CA LYS A 130 -94.32 13.32 -43.74
C LYS A 130 -93.07 14.17 -43.95
N GLY A 131 -91.92 13.54 -44.23
CA GLY A 131 -90.63 14.21 -44.35
C GLY A 131 -90.05 14.63 -42.99
N TRP A 132 -89.28 15.71 -42.99
CA TRP A 132 -88.59 16.22 -41.81
C TRP A 132 -89.54 16.85 -40.79
N LEU A 133 -89.43 16.42 -39.52
CA LEU A 133 -90.17 16.95 -38.39
C LEU A 133 -89.20 17.35 -37.26
N GLN A 134 -89.32 18.57 -36.74
CA GLN A 134 -88.52 19.05 -35.63
C GLN A 134 -89.43 19.33 -34.42
N LEU A 135 -89.12 18.71 -33.28
CA LEU A 135 -89.85 18.82 -32.01
C LEU A 135 -88.85 19.02 -30.86
N ASN A 136 -89.03 20.06 -30.05
CA ASN A 136 -88.22 20.33 -28.85
C ASN A 136 -86.70 20.25 -29.09
N GLY A 137 -86.24 20.79 -30.23
CA GLY A 137 -84.83 20.76 -30.66
C GLY A 137 -84.36 19.44 -31.29
N LYS A 138 -85.06 18.33 -31.06
CA LYS A 138 -84.81 17.03 -31.70
C LYS A 138 -85.41 17.00 -33.12
N LYS A 139 -84.73 16.31 -34.04
CA LYS A 139 -85.19 16.07 -35.42
C LYS A 139 -85.60 14.62 -35.59
N TYR A 140 -86.63 14.41 -36.40
CA TYR A 140 -87.20 13.13 -36.77
C TYR A 140 -87.43 13.14 -38.29
N TYR A 141 -87.37 11.97 -38.92
CA TYR A 141 -87.81 11.80 -40.31
C TYR A 141 -88.99 10.83 -40.37
N LEU A 142 -90.05 11.29 -41.01
CA LEU A 142 -91.24 10.51 -41.33
C LEU A 142 -91.14 10.16 -42.82
N ASP A 143 -91.26 8.88 -43.15
CA ASP A 143 -91.17 8.38 -44.51
C ASP A 143 -92.05 9.19 -45.48
N SER A 144 -91.49 9.64 -46.60
CA SER A 144 -92.15 10.63 -47.47
C SER A 144 -93.38 10.05 -48.19
N GLN A 145 -93.49 8.73 -48.32
CA GLN A 145 -94.64 8.07 -48.92
C GLN A 145 -95.69 7.69 -47.86
N THR A 146 -95.26 7.04 -46.78
CA THR A 146 -96.16 6.42 -45.79
C THR A 146 -96.42 7.28 -44.53
N GLY A 147 -95.45 8.13 -44.15
CA GLY A 147 -95.46 8.88 -42.89
C GLY A 147 -94.90 8.11 -41.67
N VAL A 148 -94.39 6.89 -41.85
CA VAL A 148 -93.80 6.09 -40.77
C VAL A 148 -92.47 6.70 -40.31
N ARG A 149 -92.31 6.90 -39.00
CA ARG A 149 -91.07 7.39 -38.38
C ARG A 149 -89.93 6.40 -38.59
N LYS A 150 -88.86 6.86 -39.22
CA LYS A 150 -87.59 6.13 -39.39
C LYS A 150 -86.96 5.84 -38.02
N THR A 151 -86.42 4.63 -37.82
CA THR A 151 -85.81 4.21 -36.55
C THR A 151 -84.72 3.15 -36.76
N LYS A 152 -83.56 3.33 -36.13
CA LYS A 152 -82.39 2.43 -36.19
C LYS A 152 -81.99 2.03 -37.62
N GLU A 153 -82.02 2.99 -38.54
CA GLU A 153 -81.77 2.75 -39.96
C GLU A 153 -81.02 3.92 -40.63
N LEU A 154 -80.18 3.56 -41.61
CA LEU A 154 -79.62 4.47 -42.62
C LEU A 154 -80.62 4.59 -43.77
N PHE A 155 -80.98 5.82 -44.16
CA PHE A 155 -81.92 6.07 -45.25
C PHE A 155 -81.50 7.28 -46.10
N GLN A 156 -81.97 7.33 -47.34
CA GLN A 156 -81.71 8.45 -48.25
C GLN A 156 -82.88 9.45 -48.25
N THR A 157 -82.55 10.74 -48.31
CA THR A 157 -83.48 11.85 -48.53
C THR A 157 -83.11 12.60 -49.80
N GLU A 158 -83.98 13.51 -50.25
CA GLU A 158 -83.73 14.45 -51.35
C GLU A 158 -82.42 15.25 -51.21
N LYS A 159 -81.93 15.43 -49.98
CA LYS A 159 -80.70 16.20 -49.67
C LYS A 159 -79.46 15.33 -49.46
N GLY A 160 -79.59 14.00 -49.46
CA GLY A 160 -78.53 13.07 -49.08
C GLY A 160 -78.95 12.09 -47.98
N PHE A 161 -78.00 11.31 -47.47
CA PHE A 161 -78.26 10.26 -46.49
C PHE A 161 -78.43 10.80 -45.07
N SER A 162 -79.19 10.09 -44.24
CA SER A 162 -79.43 10.38 -42.82
C SER A 162 -79.53 9.08 -42.03
N TYR A 163 -79.17 9.12 -40.74
CA TYR A 163 -79.29 7.98 -39.83
C TYR A 163 -80.30 8.28 -38.72
N ALA A 164 -81.30 7.42 -38.56
CA ALA A 164 -82.26 7.47 -37.46
C ALA A 164 -81.81 6.56 -36.31
N GLN A 165 -81.76 7.10 -35.09
CA GLN A 165 -81.55 6.35 -33.85
C GLN A 165 -82.79 5.54 -33.46
N ALA A 166 -82.67 4.66 -32.47
CA ALA A 166 -83.75 3.80 -31.99
C ALA A 166 -84.93 4.59 -31.36
N ASP A 167 -84.66 5.75 -30.75
CA ASP A 167 -85.71 6.67 -30.28
C ASP A 167 -86.42 7.44 -31.42
N GLY A 168 -85.98 7.24 -32.67
CA GLY A 168 -86.44 7.89 -33.89
C GLY A 168 -85.77 9.22 -34.22
N THR A 169 -84.84 9.71 -33.37
CA THR A 169 -84.15 10.96 -33.66
C THR A 169 -83.07 10.81 -34.72
N ILE A 170 -82.93 11.82 -35.57
CA ILE A 170 -81.92 11.83 -36.62
C ILE A 170 -80.61 12.40 -36.05
N LEU A 171 -79.49 11.72 -36.30
CA LEU A 171 -78.17 12.24 -35.97
C LEU A 171 -77.98 13.62 -36.61
N SER A 172 -77.38 14.55 -35.88
CA SER A 172 -77.14 15.92 -36.36
C SER A 172 -76.01 16.59 -35.58
N GLY A 173 -75.28 17.47 -36.27
CA GLY A 173 -74.25 18.35 -35.71
C GLY A 173 -73.00 17.64 -35.19
N GLY A 174 -71.99 17.49 -36.04
CA GLY A 174 -70.65 17.06 -35.63
C GLY A 174 -70.38 15.56 -35.86
N LYS A 175 -69.42 15.02 -35.12
CA LYS A 175 -69.09 13.58 -35.12
C LYS A 175 -70.03 12.86 -34.15
N LYS A 176 -70.79 11.87 -34.63
CA LYS A 176 -71.80 11.15 -33.83
C LYS A 176 -71.68 9.65 -34.05
N LYS A 177 -71.80 8.86 -32.98
CA LYS A 177 -71.88 7.40 -33.07
C LYS A 177 -73.35 6.99 -33.18
N GLY A 178 -73.70 6.09 -34.09
CA GLY A 178 -75.04 5.51 -34.21
C GLY A 178 -75.28 4.36 -33.22
N ASP A 179 -76.54 3.93 -33.12
CA ASP A 179 -76.95 2.74 -32.32
C ASP A 179 -76.52 1.40 -32.95
N ASP A 180 -76.00 1.46 -34.17
CA ASP A 180 -75.27 0.39 -34.86
C ASP A 180 -73.77 0.33 -34.48
N GLY A 181 -73.28 1.34 -33.74
CA GLY A 181 -71.89 1.48 -33.35
C GLY A 181 -70.99 2.19 -34.39
N ASN A 182 -71.52 2.61 -35.54
CA ASN A 182 -70.74 3.30 -36.57
C ASN A 182 -70.50 4.78 -36.22
N LEU A 183 -69.36 5.34 -36.64
CA LEU A 183 -69.04 6.76 -36.48
C LEU A 183 -69.44 7.54 -37.73
N TYR A 184 -70.27 8.56 -37.59
CA TYR A 184 -70.82 9.38 -38.66
C TYR A 184 -70.34 10.83 -38.58
N LEU A 185 -70.02 11.42 -39.75
CA LEU A 185 -69.81 12.86 -39.90
C LEU A 185 -71.10 13.50 -40.38
N VAL A 186 -71.71 14.33 -39.52
CA VAL A 186 -73.05 14.86 -39.76
C VAL A 186 -73.06 16.38 -39.78
N SER A 187 -73.80 16.94 -40.71
CA SER A 187 -74.14 18.37 -40.78
C SER A 187 -75.13 18.77 -39.69
N SER A 188 -75.31 20.08 -39.48
CA SER A 188 -76.30 20.61 -38.52
C SER A 188 -77.75 20.41 -39.00
N ASP A 189 -78.01 20.29 -40.31
CA ASP A 189 -79.35 20.03 -40.82
C ASP A 189 -79.79 18.56 -40.66
N GLY A 190 -78.85 17.61 -40.63
CA GLY A 190 -79.09 16.18 -40.34
C GLY A 190 -78.63 15.21 -41.44
N ILE A 191 -77.85 15.71 -42.40
CA ILE A 191 -77.34 14.97 -43.55
C ILE A 191 -75.92 14.45 -43.27
N LEU A 192 -75.67 13.18 -43.59
CA LEU A 192 -74.36 12.55 -43.57
C LEU A 192 -73.48 13.09 -44.71
N ARG A 193 -72.18 13.25 -44.45
CA ARG A 193 -71.24 13.63 -45.52
C ARG A 193 -71.14 12.52 -46.59
N ASN A 194 -70.88 12.93 -47.83
CA ASN A 194 -70.72 12.02 -48.97
C ASN A 194 -69.53 11.08 -48.78
N SER A 195 -69.63 9.86 -49.34
CA SER A 195 -68.57 8.85 -49.31
C SER A 195 -67.30 9.27 -50.07
N GLY A 196 -66.15 8.75 -49.65
CA GLY A 196 -64.82 9.07 -50.19
C GLY A 196 -63.93 9.80 -49.19
N LEU A 197 -62.85 10.41 -49.69
CA LEU A 197 -61.91 11.21 -48.89
C LEU A 197 -62.46 12.64 -48.69
N LEU A 198 -62.63 13.05 -47.44
CA LEU A 198 -63.06 14.40 -47.03
C LEU A 198 -61.99 15.00 -46.11
N VAL A 199 -61.39 16.13 -46.50
CA VAL A 199 -60.49 16.90 -45.62
C VAL A 199 -61.23 18.17 -45.17
N THR A 200 -61.37 18.36 -43.86
CA THR A 200 -62.21 19.45 -43.31
C THR A 200 -61.79 19.86 -41.89
N PRO A 201 -61.93 21.15 -41.50
CA PRO A 201 -61.77 21.60 -40.12
C PRO A 201 -63.04 21.44 -39.27
N ASP A 202 -64.20 21.19 -39.88
CA ASP A 202 -65.55 21.34 -39.27
C ASP A 202 -65.81 20.46 -38.03
N TYR A 203 -64.97 19.44 -37.81
CA TYR A 203 -65.19 18.37 -36.84
C TYR A 203 -64.15 18.30 -35.70
N ASP A 204 -62.99 18.97 -35.84
CA ASP A 204 -61.88 18.93 -34.89
C ASP A 204 -61.17 20.28 -34.69
N GLY A 205 -61.52 21.32 -35.46
CA GLY A 205 -60.87 22.64 -35.41
C GLY A 205 -59.59 22.77 -36.23
N TYR A 206 -59.17 21.71 -36.92
CA TYR A 206 -58.04 21.69 -37.88
C TYR A 206 -58.36 20.75 -39.03
N TRP A 207 -57.74 20.98 -40.19
CA TRP A 207 -57.94 20.21 -41.42
C TRP A 207 -57.58 18.73 -41.24
N ALA A 208 -58.58 17.92 -40.91
CA ALA A 208 -58.45 16.49 -40.64
C ALA A 208 -58.96 15.69 -41.86
N PRO A 209 -58.18 14.75 -42.42
CA PRO A 209 -58.63 13.87 -43.48
C PRO A 209 -59.48 12.72 -42.92
N TYR A 210 -60.61 12.44 -43.56
CA TYR A 210 -61.55 11.38 -43.23
C TYR A 210 -61.81 10.53 -44.45
N TYR A 211 -61.89 9.20 -44.29
CA TYR A 211 -62.45 8.34 -45.33
C TYR A 211 -63.85 7.86 -44.90
N ILE A 212 -64.86 8.19 -45.69
CA ILE A 212 -66.25 7.79 -45.49
C ILE A 212 -66.57 6.63 -46.44
N ASP A 213 -67.08 5.53 -45.89
CA ASP A 213 -67.42 4.33 -46.66
C ASP A 213 -68.62 4.54 -47.60
N ALA A 214 -68.59 3.91 -48.77
CA ALA A 214 -69.61 4.05 -49.81
C ALA A 214 -70.87 3.18 -49.60
N GLN A 215 -70.85 2.22 -48.67
CA GLN A 215 -72.00 1.38 -48.34
C GLN A 215 -72.63 1.79 -47.02
N THR A 216 -71.82 2.03 -45.98
CA THR A 216 -72.34 2.34 -44.63
C THR A 216 -72.49 3.83 -44.35
N HIS A 217 -71.92 4.71 -45.19
CA HIS A 217 -71.75 6.15 -44.94
C HIS A 217 -71.03 6.51 -43.63
N ALA A 218 -70.36 5.54 -43.01
CA ALA A 218 -69.60 5.70 -41.78
C ALA A 218 -68.13 6.02 -42.07
N VAL A 219 -67.45 6.60 -41.09
CA VAL A 219 -66.00 6.81 -41.10
C VAL A 219 -65.28 5.47 -40.96
N LYS A 220 -64.35 5.17 -41.87
CA LYS A 220 -63.51 3.96 -41.81
C LYS A 220 -62.37 4.14 -40.81
N THR A 221 -62.21 3.16 -39.91
CA THR A 221 -61.10 3.09 -38.94
C THR A 221 -60.36 1.75 -39.03
N GLY A 222 -59.19 1.66 -38.39
CA GLY A 222 -58.22 0.59 -38.61
C GLY A 222 -57.50 0.71 -39.95
N LEU A 223 -56.74 -0.32 -40.33
CA LEU A 223 -56.08 -0.46 -41.63
C LEU A 223 -57.09 -0.85 -42.71
N PHE A 224 -57.14 -0.12 -43.83
CA PHE A 224 -57.95 -0.49 -45.00
C PHE A 224 -57.30 -0.09 -46.32
N ASN A 225 -57.77 -0.71 -47.41
CA ASN A 225 -57.36 -0.39 -48.79
C ASN A 225 -58.52 0.20 -49.59
N VAL A 226 -58.21 1.11 -50.51
CA VAL A 226 -59.11 1.60 -51.57
C VAL A 226 -58.31 1.70 -52.86
N ASN A 227 -58.69 0.90 -53.87
CA ASN A 227 -58.10 0.91 -55.21
C ASN A 227 -56.56 0.85 -55.21
N GLY A 228 -55.96 0.01 -54.35
CA GLY A 228 -54.52 -0.14 -54.19
C GLY A 228 -53.87 0.86 -53.22
N THR A 229 -54.55 1.94 -52.84
CA THR A 229 -54.06 2.91 -51.83
C THR A 229 -54.44 2.46 -50.43
N TYR A 230 -53.48 2.38 -49.52
CA TYR A 230 -53.70 2.02 -48.12
C TYR A 230 -53.82 3.24 -47.21
N TYR A 231 -54.65 3.11 -46.17
CA TYR A 231 -54.94 4.14 -45.18
C TYR A 231 -55.05 3.50 -43.79
N TYR A 232 -54.77 4.26 -42.73
CA TYR A 232 -55.13 3.88 -41.36
C TYR A 232 -56.03 4.97 -40.75
N GLY A 233 -57.27 4.63 -40.42
CA GLY A 233 -58.19 5.53 -39.72
C GLY A 233 -58.14 5.33 -38.22
N ARG A 234 -57.91 6.38 -37.42
CA ARG A 234 -57.78 6.27 -35.97
C ARG A 234 -59.11 5.89 -35.30
N GLU A 235 -59.15 4.79 -34.56
CA GLU A 235 -60.35 4.38 -33.80
C GLU A 235 -60.77 5.44 -32.77
N ASP A 236 -59.82 6.21 -32.22
CA ASP A 236 -60.06 7.18 -31.14
C ASP A 236 -60.47 8.59 -31.61
N LYS A 237 -60.40 8.88 -32.93
CA LYS A 237 -60.72 10.21 -33.52
C LYS A 237 -61.51 10.16 -34.83
N GLY A 238 -61.49 9.03 -35.53
CA GLY A 238 -62.04 8.79 -36.86
C GLY A 238 -61.18 9.27 -38.03
N TYR A 239 -60.34 10.30 -37.87
CA TYR A 239 -59.53 10.79 -38.99
C TYR A 239 -58.35 9.87 -39.32
N LEU A 240 -57.86 9.99 -40.55
CA LEU A 240 -56.75 9.20 -41.08
C LEU A 240 -55.41 9.66 -40.49
N VAL A 241 -54.51 8.70 -40.26
CA VAL A 241 -53.15 8.96 -39.81
C VAL A 241 -52.42 9.81 -40.85
N CYS A 242 -51.93 10.98 -40.44
CA CYS A 242 -50.88 11.73 -41.14
C CYS A 242 -49.63 11.73 -40.26
N GLY A 243 -48.45 11.48 -40.84
CA GLY A 243 -47.23 11.35 -40.06
C GLY A 243 -46.97 9.92 -39.56
N LYS A 244 -46.32 9.80 -38.41
CA LYS A 244 -45.91 8.53 -37.76
C LYS A 244 -46.83 8.26 -36.56
N TYR A 245 -47.51 7.11 -36.55
CA TYR A 245 -48.52 6.79 -35.53
C TYR A 245 -48.38 5.35 -35.03
N LYS A 246 -48.32 5.18 -33.70
CA LYS A 246 -48.41 3.87 -33.05
C LYS A 246 -49.87 3.58 -32.71
N ALA A 247 -50.40 2.51 -33.31
CA ALA A 247 -51.78 2.09 -33.22
C ALA A 247 -52.06 1.29 -31.93
N PRO A 248 -53.35 1.12 -31.55
CA PRO A 248 -53.73 0.33 -30.38
C PRO A 248 -53.33 -1.15 -30.45
N ASP A 249 -53.11 -1.69 -31.65
CA ASP A 249 -52.59 -3.05 -31.88
C ASP A 249 -51.06 -3.18 -31.65
N GLY A 250 -50.41 -2.10 -31.23
CA GLY A 250 -48.98 -2.01 -30.96
C GLY A 250 -48.12 -1.73 -32.20
N LYS A 251 -48.65 -1.86 -33.42
CA LYS A 251 -47.91 -1.59 -34.65
C LYS A 251 -47.71 -0.09 -34.86
N THR A 252 -46.69 0.29 -35.64
CA THR A 252 -46.45 1.69 -36.01
C THR A 252 -46.52 1.88 -37.51
N TYR A 253 -47.38 2.79 -37.94
CA TYR A 253 -47.69 3.11 -39.33
C TYR A 253 -47.06 4.44 -39.73
N LEU A 254 -46.60 4.54 -40.98
CA LEU A 254 -46.04 5.75 -41.57
C LEU A 254 -46.92 6.21 -42.72
N ALA A 255 -47.41 7.44 -42.63
CA ALA A 255 -48.29 8.05 -43.62
C ALA A 255 -47.73 9.36 -44.18
N ASN A 256 -48.15 9.70 -45.38
CA ASN A 256 -47.95 11.00 -45.99
C ASN A 256 -48.88 12.06 -45.35
N SER A 257 -48.66 13.35 -45.64
CA SER A 257 -49.47 14.46 -45.13
C SER A 257 -50.93 14.44 -45.59
N ASN A 258 -51.25 13.73 -46.68
CA ASN A 258 -52.61 13.54 -47.21
C ASN A 258 -53.33 12.30 -46.64
N GLY A 259 -52.72 11.57 -45.70
CA GLY A 259 -53.31 10.41 -45.03
C GLY A 259 -53.05 9.04 -45.68
N THR A 260 -52.41 8.98 -46.86
CA THR A 260 -52.05 7.69 -47.48
C THR A 260 -50.85 7.07 -46.76
N LEU A 261 -50.89 5.75 -46.52
CA LEU A 261 -49.74 5.03 -45.98
C LEU A 261 -48.59 4.99 -47.00
N ARG A 262 -47.35 4.93 -46.49
CA ARG A 262 -46.15 4.72 -47.30
C ARG A 262 -46.13 3.30 -47.90
N ASN A 263 -45.48 3.19 -49.06
CA ASN A 263 -45.24 1.90 -49.70
C ASN A 263 -44.34 1.00 -48.85
N ALA A 264 -44.51 -0.32 -48.99
CA ALA A 264 -43.67 -1.31 -48.32
C ALA A 264 -42.23 -1.35 -48.87
N GLY A 265 -41.30 -1.83 -48.05
CA GLY A 265 -39.86 -1.88 -48.34
C GLY A 265 -39.04 -0.91 -47.49
N LEU A 266 -37.79 -0.66 -47.92
CA LEU A 266 -36.88 0.28 -47.27
C LEU A 266 -37.21 1.73 -47.65
N LEU A 267 -37.48 2.57 -46.64
CA LEU A 267 -37.78 3.99 -46.77
C LEU A 267 -36.79 4.80 -45.93
N ILE A 268 -35.96 5.65 -46.55
CA ILE A 268 -35.07 6.57 -45.82
C ILE A 268 -35.64 7.99 -45.96
N THR A 269 -35.95 8.65 -44.84
CA THR A 269 -36.69 9.92 -44.84
C THR A 269 -36.41 10.74 -43.58
N PRO A 270 -36.42 12.09 -43.64
CA PRO A 270 -36.41 12.96 -42.47
C PRO A 270 -37.81 13.23 -41.87
N ASP A 271 -38.88 12.89 -42.60
CA ASP A 271 -40.24 13.44 -42.44
C ASP A 271 -40.94 13.09 -41.10
N TYR A 272 -40.35 12.20 -40.29
CA TYR A 272 -40.95 11.65 -39.08
C TYR A 272 -40.16 11.90 -37.79
N ASP A 273 -38.87 12.23 -37.88
CA ASP A 273 -37.97 12.37 -36.71
C ASP A 273 -36.98 13.54 -36.84
N GLY A 274 -37.01 14.29 -37.96
CA GLY A 274 -36.17 15.48 -38.18
C GLY A 274 -34.78 15.21 -38.78
N TYR A 275 -34.43 13.95 -39.05
CA TYR A 275 -33.19 13.52 -39.69
C TYR A 275 -33.43 12.25 -40.50
N TRP A 276 -32.60 12.02 -41.53
CA TRP A 276 -32.70 10.89 -42.45
C TRP A 276 -32.61 9.54 -41.72
N ALA A 277 -33.77 8.97 -41.38
CA ALA A 277 -33.90 7.71 -40.67
C ALA A 277 -34.36 6.60 -41.64
N PRO A 278 -33.68 5.44 -41.69
CA PRO A 278 -34.11 4.29 -42.48
C PRO A 278 -35.20 3.51 -41.74
N TYR A 279 -36.27 3.18 -42.44
CA TYR A 279 -37.40 2.36 -41.98
C TYR A 279 -37.57 1.17 -42.91
N TYR A 280 -37.94 0.01 -42.37
CA TYR A 280 -38.46 -1.09 -43.18
C TYR A 280 -39.96 -1.26 -42.95
N ILE A 281 -40.77 -0.96 -43.96
CA ILE A 281 -42.22 -1.15 -43.93
C ILE A 281 -42.55 -2.55 -44.46
N ASP A 282 -43.31 -3.31 -43.69
CA ASP A 282 -43.71 -4.67 -43.99
C ASP A 282 -44.81 -4.74 -45.07
N ALA A 283 -44.65 -5.67 -46.02
CA ALA A 283 -45.52 -5.79 -47.19
C ALA A 283 -46.88 -6.47 -46.94
N GLN A 284 -47.07 -7.11 -45.78
CA GLN A 284 -48.35 -7.74 -45.41
C GLN A 284 -49.14 -6.85 -44.45
N THR A 285 -48.46 -6.17 -43.53
CA THR A 285 -49.09 -5.41 -42.45
C THR A 285 -49.08 -3.89 -42.64
N HIS A 286 -48.31 -3.36 -43.60
CA HIS A 286 -48.08 -1.92 -43.84
C HIS A 286 -47.56 -1.12 -42.63
N ALA A 287 -47.07 -1.83 -41.60
CA ALA A 287 -46.41 -1.27 -40.43
C ALA A 287 -44.89 -1.39 -40.56
N ILE A 288 -44.14 -0.62 -39.77
CA ILE A 288 -42.69 -0.76 -39.69
C ILE A 288 -42.28 -2.01 -38.90
N LYS A 289 -41.21 -2.68 -39.33
CA LYS A 289 -40.65 -3.86 -38.67
C LYS A 289 -39.68 -3.45 -37.55
N THR A 290 -39.83 -4.06 -36.38
CA THR A 290 -38.93 -3.92 -35.23
C THR A 290 -38.38 -5.28 -34.78
N GLY A 291 -37.35 -5.28 -33.94
CA GLY A 291 -36.55 -6.45 -33.61
C GLY A 291 -35.61 -6.86 -34.75
N LEU A 292 -34.98 -8.02 -34.60
CA LEU A 292 -34.15 -8.66 -35.62
C LEU A 292 -35.04 -9.31 -36.71
N PHE A 293 -34.80 -9.01 -37.97
CA PHE A 293 -35.46 -9.67 -39.10
C PHE A 293 -34.56 -9.81 -40.33
N ASN A 294 -34.92 -10.74 -41.22
CA ASN A 294 -34.26 -10.96 -42.50
C ASN A 294 -35.17 -10.57 -43.68
N ILE A 295 -34.58 -10.02 -44.74
CA ILE A 295 -35.19 -9.81 -46.05
C ILE A 295 -34.19 -10.29 -47.12
N ASN A 296 -34.54 -11.36 -47.85
CA ASN A 296 -33.74 -11.90 -48.96
C ASN A 296 -32.24 -12.09 -48.63
N GLY A 297 -31.93 -12.64 -47.46
CA GLY A 297 -30.57 -12.86 -46.97
C GLY A 297 -29.95 -11.66 -46.24
N THR A 298 -30.47 -10.44 -46.42
CA THR A 298 -30.02 -9.25 -45.69
C THR A 298 -30.69 -9.15 -44.33
N TYR A 299 -29.91 -9.01 -43.26
CA TYR A 299 -30.42 -8.83 -41.90
C TYR A 299 -30.49 -7.36 -41.48
N TYR A 300 -31.49 -7.04 -40.67
CA TYR A 300 -31.75 -5.71 -40.12
C TYR A 300 -32.19 -5.82 -38.66
N TYR A 301 -31.98 -4.76 -37.88
CA TYR A 301 -32.59 -4.60 -36.56
C TYR A 301 -33.40 -3.31 -36.51
N GLY A 302 -34.71 -3.38 -36.33
CA GLY A 302 -35.58 -2.20 -36.18
C GLY A 302 -35.80 -1.87 -34.70
N ARG A 303 -35.51 -0.64 -34.28
CA ARG A 303 -35.61 -0.24 -32.86
C ARG A 303 -37.06 -0.25 -32.37
N GLU A 304 -37.37 -0.94 -31.29
CA GLU A 304 -38.70 -0.95 -30.67
C GLU A 304 -39.09 0.43 -30.09
N ASP A 305 -38.09 1.22 -29.66
CA ASP A 305 -38.29 2.51 -29.01
C ASP A 305 -38.44 3.70 -29.98
N LYS A 306 -38.00 3.55 -31.23
CA LYS A 306 -38.05 4.61 -32.27
C LYS A 306 -38.65 4.18 -33.61
N GLY A 307 -38.70 2.90 -33.92
CA GLY A 307 -39.23 2.33 -35.16
C GLY A 307 -38.27 2.29 -36.36
N TYR A 308 -37.21 3.11 -36.38
CA TYR A 308 -36.21 3.09 -37.45
C TYR A 308 -35.13 2.02 -37.23
N LEU A 309 -34.43 1.65 -38.30
CA LEU A 309 -33.39 0.62 -38.31
C LEU A 309 -32.11 1.10 -37.65
N VAL A 310 -31.41 0.21 -36.97
CA VAL A 310 -30.10 0.48 -36.36
C VAL A 310 -29.10 0.89 -37.45
N CYS A 311 -28.50 2.07 -37.28
CA CYS A 311 -27.28 2.49 -37.98
C CYS A 311 -26.17 2.65 -36.93
N GLY A 312 -24.96 2.18 -37.22
CA GLY A 312 -23.89 2.20 -36.24
C GLY A 312 -23.94 1.01 -35.26
N LYS A 313 -23.57 1.25 -34.00
CA LYS A 313 -23.49 0.27 -32.91
C LYS A 313 -24.62 0.51 -31.92
N TYR A 314 -25.44 -0.50 -31.63
CA TYR A 314 -26.63 -0.37 -30.78
C TYR A 314 -26.78 -1.54 -29.82
N LYS A 315 -26.96 -1.25 -28.53
CA LYS A 315 -27.33 -2.24 -27.52
C LYS A 315 -28.85 -2.30 -27.40
N ALA A 316 -29.41 -3.47 -27.71
CA ALA A 316 -30.83 -3.74 -27.75
C ALA A 316 -31.43 -3.98 -26.34
N PRO A 317 -32.76 -3.89 -26.19
CA PRO A 317 -33.45 -4.18 -24.93
C PRO A 317 -33.26 -5.62 -24.42
N ASP A 318 -32.92 -6.56 -25.30
CA ASP A 318 -32.59 -7.96 -24.95
C ASP A 318 -31.15 -8.14 -24.43
N GLY A 319 -30.41 -7.04 -24.28
CA GLY A 319 -29.03 -7.00 -23.80
C GLY A 319 -27.97 -7.23 -24.88
N LYS A 320 -28.34 -7.72 -26.08
CA LYS A 320 -27.39 -7.95 -27.17
C LYS A 320 -26.93 -6.64 -27.80
N THR A 321 -25.77 -6.64 -28.45
CA THR A 321 -25.26 -5.47 -29.19
C THR A 321 -25.07 -5.80 -30.66
N TYR A 322 -25.74 -5.01 -31.50
CA TYR A 322 -25.80 -5.15 -32.94
C TYR A 322 -24.89 -4.12 -33.62
N LEU A 323 -24.22 -4.53 -34.71
CA LEU A 323 -23.38 -3.67 -35.55
C LEU A 323 -24.00 -3.57 -36.95
N ALA A 324 -24.29 -2.35 -37.39
CA ALA A 324 -24.91 -2.06 -38.66
C ALA A 324 -24.12 -1.05 -39.50
N ASN A 325 -24.33 -1.09 -40.80
CA ASN A 325 -23.84 -0.09 -41.75
C ASN A 325 -24.72 1.18 -41.69
N SER A 326 -24.26 2.26 -42.34
CA SER A 326 -24.99 3.54 -42.39
C SER A 326 -26.36 3.45 -43.10
N ASN A 327 -26.58 2.44 -43.94
CA ASN A 327 -27.85 2.17 -44.61
C ASN A 327 -28.83 1.29 -43.80
N GLY A 328 -28.46 0.88 -42.58
CA GLY A 328 -29.30 0.08 -41.69
C GLY A 328 -29.14 -1.44 -41.80
N THR A 329 -28.33 -1.95 -42.74
CA THR A 329 -28.06 -3.40 -42.83
C THR A 329 -27.10 -3.84 -41.73
N LEU A 330 -27.35 -4.99 -41.10
CA LEU A 330 -26.42 -5.58 -40.14
C LEU A 330 -25.13 -6.06 -40.82
N ARG A 331 -24.02 -6.04 -40.09
CA ARG A 331 -22.75 -6.62 -40.53
C ARG A 331 -22.84 -8.15 -40.63
N ASN A 332 -22.07 -8.71 -41.55
CA ASN A 332 -21.96 -10.15 -41.72
C ASN A 332 -21.36 -10.81 -40.46
N PRO A 333 -21.81 -12.02 -40.07
CA PRO A 333 -21.20 -12.80 -38.99
C PRO A 333 -19.70 -13.13 -39.20
N GLY A 334 -19.02 -13.44 -38.11
CA GLY A 334 -17.59 -13.77 -38.06
C GLY A 334 -16.74 -12.66 -37.42
N LEU A 335 -15.43 -12.72 -37.66
CA LEU A 335 -14.48 -11.72 -37.17
C LEU A 335 -14.52 -10.46 -38.06
N LEU A 336 -14.84 -9.32 -37.46
CA LEU A 336 -14.86 -8.00 -38.10
C LEU A 336 -13.85 -7.10 -37.41
N ILE A 337 -12.85 -6.58 -38.12
CA ILE A 337 -11.94 -5.56 -37.59
C ILE A 337 -12.28 -4.23 -38.27
N THR A 338 -12.66 -3.20 -37.50
CA THR A 338 -13.02 -1.88 -38.03
C THR A 338 -12.86 -0.76 -37.00
N ALA A 339 -12.68 0.48 -37.48
CA ALA A 339 -12.74 1.70 -36.69
C ALA A 339 -14.14 2.35 -36.61
N ASP A 340 -15.10 1.90 -37.43
CA ASP A 340 -16.39 2.58 -37.71
C ASP A 340 -17.30 2.83 -36.49
N TYR A 341 -17.03 2.20 -35.34
CA TYR A 341 -17.93 2.16 -34.18
C TYR A 341 -17.38 2.78 -32.90
N ASP A 342 -16.05 2.79 -32.72
CA ASP A 342 -15.39 3.27 -31.49
C ASP A 342 -14.20 4.20 -31.77
N GLY A 343 -13.93 4.53 -33.05
CA GLY A 343 -12.92 5.52 -33.46
C GLY A 343 -11.49 4.98 -33.66
N TYR A 344 -11.26 3.69 -33.42
CA TYR A 344 -9.99 2.99 -33.64
C TYR A 344 -10.26 1.55 -34.06
N TRP A 345 -9.31 0.96 -34.80
CA TRP A 345 -9.41 -0.41 -35.31
C TRP A 345 -9.57 -1.42 -34.16
N ALA A 346 -10.80 -1.91 -33.99
CA ALA A 346 -11.18 -2.86 -32.95
C ALA A 346 -11.72 -4.15 -33.59
N PRO A 347 -11.32 -5.34 -33.10
CA PRO A 347 -11.86 -6.61 -33.54
C PRO A 347 -13.16 -6.95 -32.79
N TYR A 348 -14.20 -7.35 -33.50
CA TYR A 348 -15.46 -7.87 -32.97
C TYR A 348 -15.68 -9.28 -33.51
N TYR A 349 -16.31 -10.16 -32.73
CA TYR A 349 -16.85 -11.40 -33.27
C TYR A 349 -18.38 -11.34 -33.28
N ILE A 350 -18.98 -11.31 -34.47
CA ILE A 350 -20.43 -11.34 -34.66
C ILE A 350 -20.89 -12.79 -34.77
N ASP A 351 -21.83 -13.17 -33.92
CA ASP A 351 -22.36 -14.53 -33.81
C ASP A 351 -23.27 -14.89 -35.01
N PRO A 352 -23.05 -16.04 -35.69
CA PRO A 352 -23.86 -16.46 -36.83
C PRO A 352 -25.34 -16.75 -36.55
N ASN A 353 -25.72 -17.03 -35.31
CA ASN A 353 -27.11 -17.40 -34.98
C ASN A 353 -27.93 -16.19 -34.50
N THR A 354 -27.29 -15.25 -33.81
CA THR A 354 -27.97 -14.09 -33.18
C THR A 354 -27.71 -12.75 -33.89
N HIS A 355 -26.76 -12.70 -34.83
CA HIS A 355 -26.30 -11.49 -35.55
C HIS A 355 -25.82 -10.34 -34.65
N ALA A 356 -25.51 -10.65 -33.38
CA ALA A 356 -24.97 -9.73 -32.39
C ALA A 356 -23.51 -10.08 -32.06
N ILE A 357 -22.78 -9.14 -31.46
CA ILE A 357 -21.39 -9.40 -31.00
C ILE A 357 -21.36 -10.29 -29.77
N LYS A 358 -20.37 -11.20 -29.71
CA LYS A 358 -20.15 -12.10 -28.57
C LYS A 358 -19.29 -11.42 -27.50
N THR A 359 -19.73 -11.54 -26.25
CA THR A 359 -18.99 -11.10 -25.04
C THR A 359 -18.74 -12.27 -24.09
N GLY A 360 -17.88 -12.09 -23.11
CA GLY A 360 -17.35 -13.16 -22.26
C GLY A 360 -16.32 -14.03 -22.98
N LEU A 361 -15.90 -15.11 -22.31
CA LEU A 361 -15.02 -16.13 -22.87
C LEU A 361 -15.80 -17.06 -23.83
N PHE A 362 -15.30 -17.24 -25.05
CA PHE A 362 -15.87 -18.21 -26.00
C PHE A 362 -14.79 -18.85 -26.89
N ASN A 363 -15.13 -19.99 -27.51
CA ASN A 363 -14.27 -20.71 -28.44
C ASN A 363 -14.90 -20.72 -29.85
N ILE A 364 -14.07 -20.57 -30.89
CA ILE A 364 -14.41 -20.78 -32.29
C ILE A 364 -13.34 -21.70 -32.89
N ASN A 365 -13.71 -22.91 -33.28
CA ASN A 365 -12.85 -23.90 -33.95
C ASN A 365 -11.48 -24.11 -33.25
N GLY A 366 -11.49 -24.27 -31.93
CA GLY A 366 -10.29 -24.45 -31.11
C GLY A 366 -9.58 -23.15 -30.71
N THR A 367 -9.90 -22.01 -31.32
CA THR A 367 -9.35 -20.70 -30.96
C THR A 367 -10.23 -20.00 -29.92
N TYR A 368 -9.65 -19.59 -28.79
CA TYR A 368 -10.34 -18.87 -27.73
C TYR A 368 -10.24 -17.35 -27.86
N TYR A 369 -11.30 -16.66 -27.47
CA TYR A 369 -11.45 -15.21 -27.49
C TYR A 369 -12.16 -14.75 -26.21
N TYR A 370 -11.92 -13.50 -25.78
CA TYR A 370 -12.73 -12.85 -24.76
C TYR A 370 -13.31 -11.55 -25.34
N GLY A 371 -14.64 -11.44 -25.41
CA GLY A 371 -15.31 -10.20 -25.84
C GLY A 371 -15.70 -9.34 -24.65
N ARG A 372 -15.29 -8.08 -24.62
CA ARG A 372 -15.54 -7.18 -23.47
C ARG A 372 -17.02 -6.87 -23.31
N GLU A 373 -17.58 -7.04 -22.11
CA GLU A 373 -18.98 -6.69 -21.81
C GLU A 373 -19.22 -5.18 -21.85
N ASP A 374 -18.21 -4.38 -21.54
CA ASP A 374 -18.30 -2.91 -21.45
C ASP A 374 -18.10 -2.19 -22.79
N LYS A 375 -17.45 -2.84 -23.78
CA LYS A 375 -17.17 -2.26 -25.11
C LYS A 375 -17.62 -3.11 -26.30
N GLY A 376 -17.85 -4.40 -26.14
CA GLY A 376 -18.28 -5.32 -27.19
C GLY A 376 -17.19 -5.82 -28.16
N TYR A 377 -16.02 -5.19 -28.20
CA TYR A 377 -14.86 -5.69 -28.97
C TYR A 377 -14.02 -6.70 -28.16
N LEU A 378 -13.22 -7.49 -28.86
CA LEU A 378 -12.40 -8.56 -28.29
C LEU A 378 -11.16 -7.98 -27.58
N VAL A 379 -10.75 -8.61 -26.48
CA VAL A 379 -9.53 -8.27 -25.76
C VAL A 379 -8.33 -8.43 -26.68
N CYS A 380 -7.58 -7.34 -26.88
CA CYS A 380 -6.21 -7.36 -27.39
C CYS A 380 -5.29 -6.87 -26.26
N GLY A 381 -4.17 -7.54 -26.03
CA GLY A 381 -3.30 -7.23 -24.88
C GLY A 381 -3.73 -7.94 -23.59
N LYS A 382 -3.51 -7.28 -22.45
CA LYS A 382 -3.76 -7.77 -21.09
C LYS A 382 -5.00 -7.09 -20.51
N TYR A 383 -6.00 -7.86 -20.07
CA TYR A 383 -7.29 -7.35 -19.59
C TYR A 383 -7.76 -8.07 -18.34
N LYS A 384 -8.11 -7.31 -17.30
CA LYS A 384 -8.80 -7.84 -16.10
C LYS A 384 -10.31 -7.72 -16.30
N ALA A 385 -10.98 -8.86 -16.30
CA ALA A 385 -12.40 -9.01 -16.58
C ALA A 385 -13.27 -8.71 -15.34
N PRO A 386 -14.59 -8.47 -15.52
CA PRO A 386 -15.52 -8.23 -14.42
C PRO A 386 -15.65 -9.40 -13.42
N ASP A 387 -15.30 -10.63 -13.83
CA ASP A 387 -15.25 -11.82 -12.97
C ASP A 387 -13.96 -11.91 -12.13
N GLY A 388 -13.11 -10.88 -12.18
CA GLY A 388 -11.84 -10.79 -11.45
C GLY A 388 -10.66 -11.48 -12.14
N LYS A 389 -10.89 -12.34 -13.14
CA LYS A 389 -9.81 -13.04 -13.87
C LYS A 389 -9.07 -12.07 -14.78
N THR A 390 -7.84 -12.41 -15.15
CA THR A 390 -7.05 -11.63 -16.11
C THR A 390 -6.69 -12.49 -17.32
N TYR A 391 -7.00 -11.99 -18.50
CA TYR A 391 -6.82 -12.63 -19.79
C TYR A 391 -5.68 -11.98 -20.57
N LEU A 392 -4.90 -12.79 -21.28
CA LEU A 392 -3.81 -12.36 -22.16
C LEU A 392 -4.14 -12.74 -23.60
N ALA A 393 -4.11 -11.76 -24.49
CA ALA A 393 -4.44 -11.91 -25.90
C ALA A 393 -3.37 -11.33 -26.82
N ASN A 394 -3.30 -11.84 -28.04
CA ASN A 394 -2.53 -11.26 -29.12
C ASN A 394 -3.22 -9.98 -29.66
N SER A 395 -2.52 -9.22 -30.50
CA SER A 395 -3.05 -8.01 -31.15
C SER A 395 -4.26 -8.26 -32.06
N ASN A 396 -4.48 -9.49 -32.50
CA ASN A 396 -5.64 -9.92 -33.32
C ASN A 396 -6.85 -10.42 -32.50
N GLY A 397 -6.83 -10.30 -31.17
CA GLY A 397 -7.92 -10.69 -30.27
C GLY A 397 -7.90 -12.15 -29.81
N THR A 398 -7.00 -13.00 -30.34
CA THR A 398 -6.90 -14.41 -29.93
C THR A 398 -6.24 -14.54 -28.56
N LEU A 399 -6.80 -15.33 -27.66
CA LEU A 399 -6.19 -15.60 -26.35
C LEU A 399 -4.89 -16.42 -26.51
N ARG A 400 -3.93 -16.16 -25.62
CA ARG A 400 -2.67 -16.93 -25.54
C ARG A 400 -2.96 -18.37 -25.08
N LYS A 401 -2.13 -19.31 -25.52
CA LYS A 401 -2.23 -20.73 -25.12
C LYS A 401 -1.95 -20.90 -23.62
N SER A 402 -2.57 -21.90 -22.99
CA SER A 402 -2.32 -22.30 -21.60
C SER A 402 -0.91 -22.85 -21.40
N GLY A 403 -0.36 -22.66 -20.19
CA GLY A 403 1.00 -23.03 -19.81
C GLY A 403 1.84 -21.83 -19.35
N LEU A 404 3.15 -22.04 -19.22
CA LEU A 404 4.11 -20.97 -18.93
C LEU A 404 4.38 -20.15 -20.20
N LEU A 405 4.27 -18.82 -20.09
CA LEU A 405 4.47 -17.84 -21.15
C LEU A 405 5.39 -16.74 -20.64
N ILE A 406 6.60 -16.59 -21.19
CA ILE A 406 7.52 -15.49 -20.87
C ILE A 406 7.52 -14.51 -22.04
N THR A 407 7.23 -13.23 -21.79
CA THR A 407 6.92 -12.27 -22.87
C THR A 407 7.05 -10.80 -22.43
N PRO A 408 7.47 -9.88 -23.31
CA PRO A 408 7.47 -8.44 -23.05
C PRO A 408 6.13 -7.74 -23.37
N ASP A 409 5.24 -8.41 -24.13
CA ASP A 409 4.10 -7.82 -24.87
C ASP A 409 3.08 -7.02 -24.03
N TYR A 410 3.11 -7.18 -22.70
CA TYR A 410 2.05 -6.72 -21.79
C TYR A 410 2.51 -5.72 -20.72
N ASP A 411 3.81 -5.69 -20.38
CA ASP A 411 4.34 -4.91 -19.25
C ASP A 411 5.70 -4.23 -19.57
N GLY A 412 6.22 -4.37 -20.79
CA GLY A 412 7.43 -3.69 -21.27
C GLY A 412 8.76 -4.41 -20.97
N TYR A 413 8.73 -5.57 -20.30
CA TYR A 413 9.88 -6.41 -20.02
C TYR A 413 9.44 -7.88 -19.94
N TRP A 414 10.39 -8.81 -20.09
CA TRP A 414 10.15 -10.26 -20.13
C TRP A 414 9.56 -10.80 -18.82
N ALA A 415 8.23 -10.75 -18.71
CA ALA A 415 7.48 -11.21 -17.55
C ALA A 415 6.98 -12.65 -17.77
N PRO A 416 7.20 -13.58 -16.82
CA PRO A 416 6.62 -14.92 -16.87
C PRO A 416 5.18 -14.93 -16.38
N TYR A 417 4.30 -15.62 -17.10
CA TYR A 417 2.90 -15.82 -16.79
C TYR A 417 2.60 -17.31 -16.80
N TYR A 418 1.74 -17.79 -15.89
CA TYR A 418 1.13 -19.10 -16.04
C TYR A 418 -0.35 -18.96 -16.42
N ILE A 419 -0.71 -19.37 -17.63
CA ILE A 419 -2.09 -19.36 -18.11
C ILE A 419 -2.72 -20.73 -17.83
N ASP A 420 -3.84 -20.71 -17.12
CA ASP A 420 -4.59 -21.88 -16.71
C ASP A 420 -5.32 -22.56 -17.89
N ALA A 421 -5.33 -23.90 -17.89
CA ALA A 421 -5.86 -24.69 -18.99
C ALA A 421 -7.39 -24.87 -18.97
N GLN A 422 -8.07 -24.57 -17.85
CA GLN A 422 -9.53 -24.65 -17.74
C GLN A 422 -10.21 -23.30 -17.92
N THR A 423 -9.59 -22.24 -17.38
CA THR A 423 -10.17 -20.88 -17.36
C THR A 423 -9.64 -19.95 -18.45
N HIS A 424 -8.53 -20.32 -19.12
CA HIS A 424 -7.78 -19.49 -20.08
C HIS A 424 -7.32 -18.12 -19.54
N ALA A 425 -7.34 -17.95 -18.22
CA ALA A 425 -6.85 -16.79 -17.51
C ALA A 425 -5.49 -17.08 -16.85
N ILE A 426 -4.76 -16.05 -16.45
CA ILE A 426 -3.53 -16.21 -15.67
C ILE A 426 -3.82 -16.63 -14.22
N LYS A 427 -2.94 -17.46 -13.65
CA LYS A 427 -3.00 -17.92 -12.25
C LYS A 427 -2.29 -16.94 -11.31
N THR A 428 -2.89 -16.66 -10.16
CA THR A 428 -2.33 -15.85 -9.07
C THR A 428 -2.41 -16.59 -7.73
N GLY A 429 -1.72 -16.09 -6.71
CA GLY A 429 -1.45 -16.80 -5.46
C GLY A 429 -0.42 -17.93 -5.63
N LEU A 430 -0.25 -18.74 -4.59
CA LEU A 430 0.57 -19.95 -4.60
C LEU A 430 -0.17 -21.10 -5.31
N PHE A 431 0.48 -21.74 -6.29
CA PHE A 431 -0.06 -22.93 -6.95
C PHE A 431 1.03 -23.93 -7.37
N ASN A 432 0.64 -25.18 -7.57
CA ASN A 432 1.51 -26.26 -8.06
C ASN A 432 1.09 -26.68 -9.49
N ILE A 433 2.09 -27.01 -10.32
CA ILE A 433 1.91 -27.70 -11.61
C ILE A 433 2.95 -28.83 -11.64
N ASN A 434 2.50 -30.09 -11.69
CA ASN A 434 3.34 -31.28 -11.83
C ASN A 434 4.56 -31.31 -10.88
N GLY A 435 4.35 -30.97 -9.60
CA GLY A 435 5.40 -30.92 -8.58
C GLY A 435 6.19 -29.61 -8.51
N THR A 436 6.08 -28.74 -9.52
CA THR A 436 6.73 -27.41 -9.52
C THR A 436 5.79 -26.35 -8.95
N TYR A 437 6.27 -25.60 -7.96
CA TYR A 437 5.51 -24.52 -7.33
C TYR A 437 5.84 -23.15 -7.94
N TYR A 438 4.82 -22.29 -7.99
CA TYR A 438 4.87 -20.93 -8.51
C TYR A 438 4.04 -20.01 -7.60
N TYR A 439 4.39 -18.72 -7.55
CA TYR A 439 3.55 -17.69 -6.95
C TYR A 439 3.23 -16.62 -8.01
N GLY A 440 1.96 -16.45 -8.38
CA GLY A 440 1.52 -15.40 -9.30
C GLY A 440 1.02 -14.17 -8.54
N ARG A 441 1.57 -12.99 -8.81
CA ARG A 441 1.20 -11.76 -8.09
C ARG A 441 -0.24 -11.33 -8.37
N GLU A 442 -1.06 -11.08 -7.37
CA GLU A 442 -2.43 -10.59 -7.55
C GLU A 442 -2.48 -9.15 -8.10
N ASP A 443 -1.46 -8.33 -7.81
CA ASP A 443 -1.39 -6.92 -8.19
C ASP A 443 -0.89 -6.68 -9.63
N LYS A 444 -0.13 -7.63 -10.20
CA LYS A 444 0.44 -7.54 -11.56
C LYS A 444 0.09 -8.69 -12.49
N GLY A 445 -0.23 -9.87 -11.97
CA GLY A 445 -0.57 -11.07 -12.71
C GLY A 445 0.61 -11.95 -13.16
N TYR A 446 1.83 -11.42 -13.23
CA TYR A 446 3.02 -12.24 -13.56
C TYR A 446 3.56 -12.98 -12.33
N LEU A 447 4.35 -14.02 -12.58
CA LEU A 447 4.94 -14.87 -11.55
C LEU A 447 6.11 -14.16 -10.87
N VAL A 448 6.26 -14.41 -9.56
CA VAL A 448 7.40 -13.92 -8.78
C VAL A 448 8.70 -14.41 -9.38
N CYS A 449 9.58 -13.49 -9.76
CA CYS A 449 11.00 -13.75 -9.98
C CYS A 449 11.78 -13.04 -8.88
N GLY A 450 12.85 -13.67 -8.37
CA GLY A 450 13.60 -13.10 -7.25
C GLY A 450 12.91 -13.34 -5.90
N LYS A 451 13.02 -12.36 -5.00
CA LYS A 451 12.53 -12.37 -3.62
C LYS A 451 11.32 -11.45 -3.48
N TYR A 452 10.19 -11.97 -2.99
CA TYR A 452 8.93 -11.21 -2.92
C TYR A 452 8.16 -11.47 -1.62
N LYS A 453 7.82 -10.41 -0.90
CA LYS A 453 6.91 -10.45 0.25
C LYS A 453 5.47 -10.28 -0.23
N ALA A 454 4.67 -11.31 -0.01
CA ALA A 454 3.29 -11.42 -0.46
C ALA A 454 2.30 -10.70 0.48
N PRO A 455 1.05 -10.43 0.02
CA PRO A 455 0.02 -9.80 0.86
C PRO A 455 -0.37 -10.60 2.12
N ASP A 456 -0.09 -11.91 2.15
CA ASP A 456 -0.29 -12.76 3.33
C ASP A 456 0.86 -12.67 4.36
N GLY A 457 1.81 -11.75 4.14
CA GLY A 457 2.98 -11.51 4.99
C GLY A 457 4.16 -12.45 4.74
N LYS A 458 3.98 -13.56 4.03
CA LYS A 458 5.06 -14.52 3.76
C LYS A 458 6.01 -13.99 2.69
N THR A 459 7.26 -14.45 2.70
CA THR A 459 8.25 -14.10 1.66
C THR A 459 8.64 -15.34 0.87
N TYR A 460 8.45 -15.27 -0.45
CA TYR A 460 8.73 -16.32 -1.41
C TYR A 460 10.03 -16.04 -2.16
N LEU A 461 10.79 -17.10 -2.47
CA LEU A 461 12.03 -17.05 -3.24
C LEU A 461 11.85 -17.84 -4.54
N ALA A 462 12.17 -17.22 -5.67
CA ALA A 462 12.01 -17.79 -7.00
C ALA A 462 13.24 -17.60 -7.89
N ASN A 463 13.34 -18.42 -8.93
CA ASN A 463 14.30 -18.26 -10.00
C ASN A 463 13.83 -17.18 -11.01
N SER A 464 14.70 -16.79 -11.95
CA SER A 464 14.40 -15.83 -13.01
C SER A 464 13.25 -16.23 -13.96
N ASN A 465 12.90 -17.52 -14.00
CA ASN A 465 11.79 -18.07 -14.80
C ASN A 465 10.45 -18.20 -14.05
N GLY A 466 10.36 -17.72 -12.80
CA GLY A 466 9.14 -17.76 -11.98
C GLY A 466 8.95 -19.01 -11.11
N THR A 467 9.82 -20.03 -11.22
CA THR A 467 9.75 -21.24 -10.39
C THR A 467 10.22 -20.95 -8.96
N LEU A 468 9.46 -21.37 -7.95
CA LEU A 468 9.89 -21.26 -6.55
C LEU A 468 11.09 -22.16 -6.26
N ARG A 469 11.97 -21.73 -5.35
CA ARG A 469 13.09 -22.53 -4.86
C ARG A 469 12.58 -23.73 -4.05
N LYS A 470 13.33 -24.83 -4.05
CA LYS A 470 13.03 -26.03 -3.26
C LYS A 470 13.07 -25.71 -1.75
N SER A 471 12.24 -26.39 -0.97
CA SER A 471 12.23 -26.32 0.50
C SER A 471 13.49 -26.88 1.13
N GLY A 472 13.83 -26.41 2.33
CA GLY A 472 15.05 -26.72 3.08
C GLY A 472 15.99 -25.52 3.21
N LEU A 473 17.24 -25.79 3.59
CA LEU A 473 18.30 -24.78 3.68
C LEU A 473 18.81 -24.43 2.27
N LEU A 474 18.85 -23.14 1.95
CA LEU A 474 19.35 -22.57 0.71
C LEU A 474 20.33 -21.45 1.04
N ILE A 475 21.60 -21.57 0.62
CA ILE A 475 22.57 -20.47 0.69
C ILE A 475 22.77 -19.93 -0.72
N THR A 476 22.56 -18.63 -0.94
CA THR A 476 22.75 -18.00 -2.26
C THR A 476 22.98 -16.49 -2.17
N ALA A 477 23.60 -15.91 -3.19
CA ALA A 477 23.70 -14.46 -3.39
C ALA A 477 22.57 -13.87 -4.27
N ASP A 478 21.73 -14.72 -4.88
CA ASP A 478 20.70 -14.37 -5.89
C ASP A 478 19.74 -13.21 -5.52
N TYR A 479 19.61 -12.89 -4.23
CA TYR A 479 18.52 -12.06 -3.69
C TYR A 479 18.95 -10.80 -2.92
N ASP A 480 20.20 -10.75 -2.44
CA ASP A 480 20.69 -9.68 -1.54
C ASP A 480 22.13 -9.23 -1.85
N GLY A 481 22.78 -9.81 -2.86
CA GLY A 481 24.13 -9.42 -3.31
C GLY A 481 25.30 -10.09 -2.59
N TYR A 482 25.03 -10.91 -1.57
CA TYR A 482 26.02 -11.71 -0.84
C TYR A 482 25.40 -13.05 -0.40
N TRP A 483 26.24 -14.05 -0.12
CA TRP A 483 25.82 -15.40 0.24
C TRP A 483 25.04 -15.43 1.56
N ALA A 484 23.72 -15.38 1.46
CA ALA A 484 22.80 -15.38 2.59
C ALA A 484 22.13 -16.76 2.75
N PRO A 485 22.09 -17.35 3.96
CA PRO A 485 21.37 -18.59 4.23
C PRO A 485 19.87 -18.33 4.45
N TYR A 486 19.03 -19.15 3.85
CA TYR A 486 17.57 -19.12 3.95
C TYR A 486 17.06 -20.50 4.34
N TYR A 487 16.02 -20.56 5.19
CA TYR A 487 15.26 -21.81 5.35
C TYR A 487 13.87 -21.65 4.73
N ILE A 488 13.59 -22.41 3.67
CA ILE A 488 12.29 -22.44 2.99
C ILE A 488 11.45 -23.57 3.59
N ASP A 489 10.29 -23.23 4.14
CA ASP A 489 9.36 -24.19 4.76
C ASP A 489 8.75 -25.16 3.74
N PRO A 490 8.69 -26.48 4.02
CA PRO A 490 8.15 -27.47 3.09
C PRO A 490 6.63 -27.47 2.97
N ASN A 491 5.88 -26.83 3.88
CA ASN A 491 4.42 -26.77 3.84
C ASN A 491 3.92 -25.47 3.20
N THR A 492 4.60 -24.34 3.44
CA THR A 492 4.18 -23.03 2.91
C THR A 492 4.96 -22.55 1.68
N HIS A 493 6.09 -23.20 1.35
CA HIS A 493 7.02 -22.82 0.28
C HIS A 493 7.56 -21.37 0.38
N ALA A 494 7.52 -20.81 1.58
CA ALA A 494 8.03 -19.49 1.93
C ALA A 494 9.17 -19.61 2.94
N ILE A 495 9.97 -18.55 3.10
CA ILE A 495 11.05 -18.54 4.09
C ILE A 495 10.52 -18.44 5.52
N LYS A 496 11.18 -19.11 6.46
CA LYS A 496 10.85 -19.06 7.90
C LYS A 496 11.57 -17.90 8.57
N THR A 497 10.85 -17.17 9.41
CA THR A 497 11.35 -16.09 10.27
C THR A 497 11.00 -16.36 11.74
N GLY A 498 11.60 -15.63 12.67
CA GLY A 498 11.58 -15.92 14.09
C GLY A 498 12.47 -17.11 14.46
N LEU A 499 12.40 -17.52 15.73
CA LEU A 499 13.04 -18.72 16.26
C LEU A 499 12.29 -19.98 15.79
N PHE A 500 13.01 -20.94 15.20
CA PHE A 500 12.44 -22.26 14.87
C PHE A 500 13.48 -23.38 15.00
N ASN A 501 12.98 -24.62 15.15
CA ASN A 501 13.79 -25.84 15.21
C ASN A 501 13.57 -26.70 13.97
N ILE A 502 14.63 -27.32 13.45
CA ILE A 502 14.60 -28.37 12.42
C ILE A 502 15.49 -29.52 12.89
N ASN A 503 14.88 -30.67 13.19
CA ASN A 503 15.56 -31.92 13.58
C ASN A 503 16.58 -31.75 14.74
N GLY A 504 16.25 -30.93 15.74
CA GLY A 504 17.12 -30.64 16.89
C GLY A 504 17.96 -29.36 16.70
N THR A 505 18.27 -28.95 15.48
CA THR A 505 19.03 -27.72 15.20
C THR A 505 18.12 -26.49 15.24
N TYR A 506 18.49 -25.48 16.03
CA TYR A 506 17.79 -24.20 16.11
C TYR A 506 18.36 -23.14 15.16
N TYR A 507 17.48 -22.29 14.65
CA TYR A 507 17.77 -21.18 13.75
C TYR A 507 16.92 -19.96 14.14
N TYR A 508 17.41 -18.76 13.83
CA TYR A 508 16.59 -17.54 13.85
C TYR A 508 16.56 -16.93 12.45
N GLY A 509 15.38 -16.82 11.83
CA GLY A 509 15.22 -16.14 10.54
C GLY A 509 14.80 -14.69 10.73
N ARG A 510 15.54 -13.73 10.19
CA ARG A 510 15.27 -12.30 10.40
C ARG A 510 13.94 -11.86 9.79
N GLU A 511 13.11 -11.14 10.53
CA GLU A 511 11.80 -10.64 10.06
C GLU A 511 11.96 -9.52 9.02
N ASP A 512 13.04 -8.74 9.13
CA ASP A 512 13.33 -7.57 8.28
C ASP A 512 14.00 -7.93 6.95
N LYS A 513 14.78 -9.02 6.91
CA LYS A 513 15.52 -9.46 5.71
C LYS A 513 15.16 -10.86 5.20
N GLY A 514 14.62 -11.74 6.04
CA GLY A 514 14.22 -13.10 5.70
C GLY A 514 15.31 -14.17 5.72
N TYR A 515 16.60 -13.80 5.71
CA TYR A 515 17.70 -14.75 5.86
C TYR A 515 17.99 -15.07 7.34
N LEU A 516 18.68 -16.18 7.58
CA LEU A 516 19.01 -16.66 8.92
C LEU A 516 20.13 -15.84 9.54
N VAL A 517 20.05 -15.60 10.84
CA VAL A 517 21.10 -14.91 11.61
C VAL A 517 22.41 -15.68 11.48
N CYS A 518 23.46 -15.03 10.99
CA CYS A 518 24.85 -15.43 11.18
C CYS A 518 25.53 -14.33 12.00
N GLY A 519 26.30 -14.67 13.03
CA GLY A 519 26.84 -13.69 13.95
C GLY A 519 25.92 -13.41 15.15
N LYS A 520 25.99 -12.18 15.67
CA LYS A 520 25.24 -11.66 16.83
C LYS A 520 24.12 -10.73 16.35
N TYR A 521 22.88 -10.95 16.79
CA TYR A 521 21.70 -10.20 16.33
C TYR A 521 20.71 -9.92 17.45
N LYS A 522 20.39 -8.64 17.68
CA LYS A 522 19.30 -8.20 18.56
C LYS A 522 18.00 -8.17 17.76
N ALA A 523 17.07 -9.02 18.13
CA ALA A 523 15.80 -9.24 17.45
C ALA A 523 14.73 -8.20 17.84
N PRO A 524 13.63 -8.05 17.07
CA PRO A 524 12.56 -7.10 17.37
C PRO A 524 11.82 -7.34 18.69
N ASP A 525 11.94 -8.53 19.29
CA ASP A 525 11.40 -8.86 20.61
C ASP A 525 12.35 -8.48 21.77
N GLY A 526 13.45 -7.78 21.47
CA GLY A 526 14.46 -7.30 22.41
C GLY A 526 15.55 -8.33 22.75
N LYS A 527 15.34 -9.62 22.46
CA LYS A 527 16.31 -10.69 22.75
C LYS A 527 17.50 -10.61 21.80
N THR A 528 18.67 -11.08 22.24
CA THR A 528 19.86 -11.16 21.39
C THR A 528 20.29 -12.61 21.17
N TYR A 529 20.41 -12.98 19.91
CA TYR A 529 20.72 -14.33 19.43
C TYR A 529 22.17 -14.41 18.94
N LEU A 530 22.84 -15.52 19.24
CA LEU A 530 24.19 -15.83 18.77
C LEU A 530 24.15 -17.05 17.85
N ALA A 531 24.68 -16.90 16.65
CA ALA A 531 24.70 -17.93 15.62
C ALA A 531 26.09 -18.15 15.04
N ASN A 532 26.31 -19.34 14.50
CA ASN A 532 27.49 -19.71 13.72
C ASN A 532 27.39 -19.10 12.29
N SER A 533 28.48 -19.13 11.54
CA SER A 533 28.54 -18.60 10.16
C SER A 533 27.61 -19.31 9.16
N ASN A 534 27.17 -20.54 9.47
CA ASN A 534 26.21 -21.32 8.68
C ASN A 534 24.74 -21.08 9.06
N GLY A 535 24.46 -20.16 10.00
CA GLY A 535 23.11 -19.78 10.41
C GLY A 535 22.51 -20.58 11.57
N THR A 536 23.18 -21.62 12.08
CA THR A 536 22.68 -22.36 13.26
C THR A 536 22.93 -21.55 14.54
N LEU A 537 21.95 -21.53 15.45
CA LEU A 537 22.15 -20.91 16.77
C LEU A 537 23.18 -21.69 17.59
N ARG A 538 23.90 -20.98 18.47
CA ARG A 538 24.80 -21.58 19.46
C ARG A 538 24.00 -22.40 20.49
N ASN A 539 24.66 -23.40 21.07
CA ASN A 539 24.08 -24.22 22.12
C ASN A 539 23.87 -23.40 23.41
N PRO A 540 22.82 -23.68 24.20
CA PRO A 540 22.63 -23.10 25.53
C PRO A 540 23.79 -23.39 26.51
N GLY A 541 23.96 -22.51 27.50
CA GLY A 541 25.02 -22.56 28.51
C GLY A 541 26.00 -21.39 28.41
N LEU A 542 27.14 -21.50 29.12
CA LEU A 542 28.23 -20.54 29.07
C LEU A 542 29.06 -20.73 27.79
N LEU A 543 29.26 -19.66 27.02
CA LEU A 543 30.03 -19.60 25.80
C LEU A 543 31.02 -18.44 25.88
N ILE A 544 32.33 -18.72 25.89
CA ILE A 544 33.38 -17.68 25.85
C ILE A 544 33.99 -17.69 24.44
N THR A 545 33.97 -16.57 23.73
CA THR A 545 34.33 -16.52 22.31
C THR A 545 34.69 -15.11 21.84
N PRO A 546 35.64 -14.95 20.89
CA PRO A 546 35.93 -13.67 20.22
C PRO A 546 35.00 -13.37 19.03
N ASP A 547 34.25 -14.37 18.53
CA ASP A 547 33.60 -14.40 17.21
C ASP A 547 32.52 -13.31 16.96
N TYR A 548 32.20 -12.51 17.97
CA TYR A 548 31.10 -11.54 17.95
C TYR A 548 31.49 -10.09 18.27
N ASP A 549 32.60 -9.87 18.99
CA ASP A 549 32.99 -8.54 19.50
C ASP A 549 34.51 -8.28 19.41
N GLY A 550 35.30 -9.23 18.88
CA GLY A 550 36.75 -9.07 18.65
C GLY A 550 37.66 -9.48 19.82
N TYR A 551 37.10 -9.79 20.98
CA TYR A 551 37.81 -10.26 22.17
C TYR A 551 36.99 -11.32 22.91
N TRP A 552 37.64 -12.13 23.75
CA TRP A 552 37.04 -13.27 24.45
C TRP A 552 35.95 -12.86 25.46
N ALA A 553 34.73 -12.66 24.96
CA ALA A 553 33.58 -12.25 25.73
C ALA A 553 32.79 -13.48 26.22
N PRO A 554 32.47 -13.58 27.52
CA PRO A 554 31.62 -14.65 28.05
C PRO A 554 30.14 -14.32 27.86
N TYR A 555 29.37 -15.27 27.36
CA TYR A 555 27.93 -15.19 27.16
C TYR A 555 27.23 -16.33 27.89
N TYR A 556 26.06 -16.07 28.48
CA TYR A 556 25.18 -17.15 28.92
C TYR A 556 23.95 -17.25 28.02
N ILE A 557 23.84 -18.34 27.24
CA ILE A 557 22.71 -18.61 26.36
C ILE A 557 21.65 -19.42 27.13
N ASP A 558 20.42 -18.92 27.14
CA ASP A 558 19.29 -19.50 27.83
C ASP A 558 18.71 -20.73 27.11
N ALA A 559 18.42 -21.79 27.87
CA ALA A 559 17.99 -23.08 27.33
C ALA A 559 16.52 -23.16 26.89
N GLN A 560 15.69 -22.16 27.18
CA GLN A 560 14.30 -22.11 26.73
C GLN A 560 14.11 -21.15 25.55
N THR A 561 14.82 -20.01 25.59
CA THR A 561 14.66 -18.93 24.60
C THR A 561 15.72 -18.93 23.49
N HIS A 562 16.82 -19.68 23.65
CA HIS A 562 18.00 -19.69 22.77
C HIS A 562 18.67 -18.31 22.54
N ALA A 563 18.34 -17.34 23.40
CA ALA A 563 18.94 -16.01 23.43
C ALA A 563 19.93 -15.88 24.59
N ILE A 564 20.79 -14.87 24.55
CA ILE A 564 21.67 -14.54 25.69
C ILE A 564 20.85 -13.91 26.83
N LYS A 565 21.23 -14.22 28.07
CA LYS A 565 20.63 -13.64 29.28
C LYS A 565 21.29 -12.29 29.58
N THR A 566 20.46 -11.30 29.90
CA THR A 566 20.87 -9.98 30.40
C THR A 566 20.17 -9.67 31.73
N GLY A 567 20.64 -8.65 32.44
CA GLY A 567 20.30 -8.39 33.84
C GLY A 567 20.99 -9.36 34.79
N LEU A 568 20.64 -9.25 36.07
CA LEU A 568 21.03 -10.20 37.12
C LEU A 568 20.28 -11.54 36.94
N PHE A 569 21.01 -12.66 36.94
CA PHE A 569 20.40 -13.99 36.96
C PHE A 569 21.25 -15.02 37.73
N ASN A 570 20.58 -16.08 38.20
CA ASN A 570 21.22 -17.21 38.88
C ASN A 570 21.24 -18.47 37.99
N ILE A 571 22.34 -19.21 38.04
CA ILE A 571 22.48 -20.57 37.47
C ILE A 571 23.09 -21.46 38.57
N ASN A 572 22.31 -22.43 39.05
CA ASN A 572 22.74 -23.46 40.03
C ASN A 572 23.42 -22.89 41.30
N GLY A 573 22.96 -21.75 41.80
CA GLY A 573 23.52 -21.10 43.01
C GLY A 573 24.58 -20.04 42.73
N THR A 574 25.14 -19.98 41.52
CA THR A 574 26.07 -18.93 41.07
C THR A 574 25.31 -17.80 40.37
N TYR A 575 25.60 -16.55 40.74
CA TYR A 575 25.00 -15.37 40.10
C TYR A 575 25.95 -14.76 39.05
N TYR A 576 25.33 -14.18 38.03
CA TYR A 576 25.96 -13.49 36.90
C TYR A 576 25.14 -12.25 36.56
N TYR A 577 25.77 -11.21 35.99
CA TYR A 577 25.08 -10.08 35.39
C TYR A 577 25.40 -10.02 33.89
N GLY A 578 24.39 -10.09 33.03
CA GLY A 578 24.57 -9.94 31.58
C GLY A 578 24.26 -8.51 31.13
N ARG A 579 25.21 -7.80 30.54
CA ARG A 579 25.05 -6.39 30.16
C ARG A 579 23.94 -6.19 29.11
N GLU A 580 23.02 -5.27 29.33
CA GLU A 580 21.92 -4.96 28.38
C GLU A 580 22.42 -4.28 27.10
N ASP A 581 23.52 -3.52 27.21
CA ASP A 581 24.11 -2.72 26.13
C ASP A 581 25.05 -3.54 25.22
N LYS A 582 25.69 -4.60 25.76
CA LYS A 582 26.62 -5.46 25.01
C LYS A 582 26.21 -6.93 24.90
N GLY A 583 25.43 -7.46 25.83
CA GLY A 583 24.96 -8.84 25.87
C GLY A 583 25.88 -9.87 26.54
N TYR A 584 27.17 -9.56 26.74
CA TYR A 584 28.10 -10.43 27.46
C TYR A 584 28.05 -10.19 28.98
N LEU A 585 28.57 -11.14 29.75
CA LEU A 585 28.58 -11.11 31.21
C LEU A 585 29.60 -10.09 31.73
N VAL A 586 29.26 -9.38 32.81
CA VAL A 586 30.19 -8.51 33.52
C VAL A 586 31.38 -9.34 34.01
N CYS A 587 32.59 -8.99 33.57
CA CYS A 587 33.85 -9.38 34.18
C CYS A 587 34.57 -8.10 34.58
N GLY A 588 35.07 -8.00 35.82
CA GLY A 588 35.48 -6.72 36.41
C GLY A 588 34.31 -6.01 37.10
N LYS A 589 34.34 -4.66 37.14
CA LYS A 589 33.31 -3.81 37.75
C LYS A 589 32.34 -3.27 36.69
N TYR A 590 31.05 -3.22 37.02
CA TYR A 590 30.02 -2.61 36.18
C TYR A 590 28.95 -1.92 37.02
N LYS A 591 28.68 -0.64 36.73
CA LYS A 591 27.48 0.04 37.23
C LYS A 591 26.29 -0.34 36.36
N ALA A 592 25.33 -1.02 36.95
CA ALA A 592 24.14 -1.49 36.27
C ALA A 592 23.05 -0.40 36.16
N PRO A 593 22.07 -0.57 35.24
CA PRO A 593 20.91 0.33 35.15
C PRO A 593 20.01 0.36 36.38
N ASP A 594 20.12 -0.64 37.28
CA ASP A 594 19.46 -0.69 38.59
C ASP A 594 20.14 0.22 39.65
N GLY A 595 21.31 0.79 39.33
CA GLY A 595 22.08 1.70 40.18
C GLY A 595 23.23 1.04 40.94
N HIS A 596 23.23 -0.29 41.09
CA HIS A 596 24.27 -1.01 41.83
C HIS A 596 25.55 -1.19 41.02
N PHE A 597 26.69 -1.23 41.71
CA PHE A 597 27.95 -1.71 41.15
C PHE A 597 28.10 -3.21 41.44
N TYR A 598 28.18 -4.01 40.38
CA TYR A 598 28.47 -5.43 40.43
C TYR A 598 29.97 -5.66 40.19
N LEU A 599 30.58 -6.48 41.04
CA LEU A 599 31.96 -6.94 40.90
C LEU A 599 31.97 -8.42 40.51
N ALA A 600 32.75 -8.78 39.50
CA ALA A 600 32.80 -10.12 38.95
C ALA A 600 34.22 -10.57 38.58
N ASN A 601 34.46 -11.88 38.68
CA ASN A 601 35.72 -12.49 38.27
C ASN A 601 35.86 -12.59 36.73
N SER A 602 36.99 -13.14 36.26
CA SER A 602 37.27 -13.39 34.83
C SER A 602 36.20 -14.22 34.10
N ASP A 603 35.50 -15.10 34.83
CA ASP A 603 34.49 -16.02 34.29
C ASP A 603 33.07 -15.40 34.27
N GLY A 604 32.95 -14.15 34.71
CA GLY A 604 31.70 -13.40 34.83
C GLY A 604 30.88 -13.70 36.09
N LYS A 605 31.44 -14.47 37.04
CA LYS A 605 30.77 -14.83 38.29
C LYS A 605 30.85 -13.66 39.26
N LEU A 606 29.71 -13.25 39.82
CA LEU A 606 29.68 -12.19 40.83
C LEU A 606 30.42 -12.62 42.11
N LEU A 607 31.07 -11.66 42.78
CA LEU A 607 31.69 -11.89 44.09
C LEU A 607 30.64 -12.27 45.14
N THR A 608 31.06 -13.08 46.11
CA THR A 608 30.27 -13.45 47.30
C THR A 608 30.81 -12.86 48.61
N GLN A 609 31.95 -12.16 48.54
CA GLN A 609 32.58 -11.47 49.68
C GLN A 609 31.70 -10.32 50.18
N ILE A 610 31.66 -10.15 51.50
CA ILE A 610 30.99 -9.03 52.19
C ILE A 610 32.00 -8.32 53.09
N GLY A 611 31.72 -7.06 53.45
CA GLY A 611 32.62 -6.20 54.19
C GLY A 611 33.67 -5.54 53.28
N TRP A 612 34.80 -5.16 53.87
CA TRP A 612 35.86 -4.43 53.15
C TRP A 612 36.51 -5.25 52.02
N LEU A 613 36.79 -4.58 50.92
CA LEU A 613 37.64 -5.02 49.82
C LEU A 613 38.52 -3.84 49.41
N GLU A 614 39.83 -4.05 49.29
CA GLU A 614 40.79 -3.05 48.82
C GLU A 614 41.60 -3.68 47.69
N THR A 615 41.57 -3.07 46.50
CA THR A 615 42.18 -3.67 45.30
C THR A 615 42.32 -2.70 44.14
N ALA A 616 43.34 -2.90 43.31
CA ALA A 616 43.52 -2.24 42.02
C ALA A 616 42.79 -2.93 40.85
N GLN A 617 42.33 -4.19 41.04
CA GLN A 617 41.86 -5.08 39.97
C GLN A 617 40.76 -4.50 39.07
N TYR A 618 39.93 -3.59 39.61
CA TYR A 618 38.74 -3.09 38.95
C TYR A 618 38.90 -1.70 38.29
N ASP A 619 39.98 -0.98 38.59
CA ASP A 619 40.14 0.45 38.26
C ASP A 619 41.56 0.85 37.84
N GLY A 620 42.54 -0.04 38.00
CA GLY A 620 43.97 0.24 37.80
C GLY A 620 44.64 1.03 38.95
N VAL A 621 43.84 1.55 39.89
CA VAL A 621 44.26 2.25 41.11
C VAL A 621 43.69 1.55 42.33
N THR A 622 44.44 1.55 43.44
CA THR A 622 44.06 0.84 44.66
C THR A 622 42.92 1.56 45.36
N GLU A 623 41.70 1.04 45.16
CA GLU A 623 40.47 1.63 45.65
C GLU A 623 39.87 0.75 46.76
N ARG A 624 39.29 1.39 47.78
CA ARG A 624 38.61 0.71 48.90
C ARG A 624 37.10 0.68 48.66
N TYR A 625 36.50 -0.46 48.96
CA TYR A 625 35.09 -0.77 48.73
C TYR A 625 34.48 -1.41 49.97
N TYR A 626 33.19 -1.15 50.22
CA TYR A 626 32.39 -1.93 51.16
C TYR A 626 31.36 -2.76 50.39
N LEU A 627 31.42 -4.09 50.53
CA LEU A 627 30.54 -5.01 49.82
C LEU A 627 29.40 -5.48 50.72
N GLU A 628 28.17 -5.42 50.22
CA GLU A 628 26.98 -5.90 50.94
C GLU A 628 26.20 -6.97 50.19
N ASN A 629 25.50 -7.84 50.92
CA ASN A 629 24.68 -8.91 50.33
C ASN A 629 23.30 -8.36 49.93
N SER A 630 23.07 -8.23 48.63
CA SER A 630 21.89 -7.59 48.04
C SER A 630 20.71 -8.55 47.87
N THR A 631 20.58 -9.54 48.76
CA THR A 631 19.72 -10.73 48.69
C THR A 631 20.17 -11.80 47.69
N GLY A 632 21.12 -12.63 48.11
CA GLY A 632 21.48 -13.86 47.40
C GLY A 632 22.78 -14.49 47.88
N ASN A 633 23.42 -15.25 46.98
CA ASN A 633 24.81 -15.68 47.11
C ASN A 633 25.67 -14.84 46.14
N TYR A 634 25.64 -13.53 46.34
CA TYR A 634 26.47 -12.52 45.68
C TYR A 634 26.48 -11.23 46.52
N SER A 635 27.34 -10.29 46.18
CA SER A 635 27.38 -8.94 46.74
C SER A 635 27.40 -7.84 45.68
N THR A 636 27.03 -6.63 46.08
CA THR A 636 27.26 -5.40 45.33
C THR A 636 28.06 -4.42 46.18
N VAL A 637 28.68 -3.41 45.54
CA VAL A 637 29.31 -2.31 46.26
C VAL A 637 28.24 -1.42 46.88
N LYS A 638 28.44 -1.03 48.14
CA LYS A 638 27.58 -0.11 48.87
C LYS A 638 27.95 1.35 48.57
N THR A 639 26.97 2.13 48.12
CA THR A 639 27.12 3.57 47.83
C THR A 639 26.23 4.44 48.73
N GLY A 640 26.41 5.76 48.68
CA GLY A 640 25.82 6.72 49.61
C GLY A 640 26.47 6.64 51.00
N LYS A 641 25.89 7.33 51.97
CA LYS A 641 26.35 7.29 53.37
C LYS A 641 25.94 5.99 54.08
N PHE A 642 26.87 5.39 54.81
CA PHE A 642 26.64 4.24 55.69
C PHE A 642 27.54 4.27 56.92
N SER A 643 27.33 3.35 57.87
CA SER A 643 28.12 3.25 59.10
C SER A 643 28.56 1.80 59.34
N VAL A 644 29.80 1.61 59.80
CA VAL A 644 30.40 0.30 60.13
C VAL A 644 31.22 0.43 61.41
N ASP A 645 31.07 -0.49 62.36
CA ASP A 645 31.83 -0.56 63.61
C ASP A 645 31.89 0.74 64.44
N GLY A 646 30.87 1.60 64.29
CA GLY A 646 30.76 2.89 64.98
C GLY A 646 31.31 4.10 64.22
N HIS A 647 31.90 3.89 63.04
CA HIS A 647 32.39 4.93 62.14
C HIS A 647 31.44 5.15 60.96
N ASP A 648 31.35 6.39 60.49
CA ASP A 648 30.60 6.76 59.29
C ASP A 648 31.50 6.75 58.05
N TYR A 649 30.92 6.38 56.90
CA TYR A 649 31.59 6.17 55.62
C TYR A 649 30.70 6.65 54.45
N TYR A 650 31.28 6.94 53.29
CA TYR A 650 30.52 7.24 52.06
C TYR A 650 31.09 6.49 50.86
N GLY A 651 30.26 5.73 50.14
CA GLY A 651 30.64 5.09 48.89
C GLY A 651 30.16 5.92 47.69
N ARG A 652 31.08 6.41 46.86
CA ARG A 652 30.79 7.35 45.77
C ARG A 652 29.84 6.77 44.73
N GLU A 653 28.91 7.57 44.23
CA GLU A 653 27.96 7.12 43.19
C GLU A 653 28.60 7.02 41.80
N ASP A 654 29.73 7.68 41.53
CA ASP A 654 30.36 7.74 40.21
C ASP A 654 31.18 6.48 39.87
N ASN A 655 32.03 6.01 40.78
CA ASN A 655 32.89 4.83 40.61
C ASN A 655 32.62 3.70 41.64
N GLY A 656 31.85 3.97 42.71
CA GLY A 656 31.57 3.02 43.79
C GLY A 656 32.61 2.99 44.92
N SER A 657 33.76 3.66 44.79
CA SER A 657 34.82 3.58 45.81
C SER A 657 34.54 4.47 47.03
N LEU A 658 35.24 4.19 48.12
CA LEU A 658 35.10 4.92 49.37
C LEU A 658 35.66 6.35 49.22
N VAL A 659 34.93 7.34 49.75
CA VAL A 659 35.42 8.73 49.83
C VAL A 659 36.66 8.78 50.73
N ILE A 660 37.79 9.18 50.14
CA ILE A 660 39.06 9.50 50.79
C ILE A 660 39.47 10.86 50.22
N GLY A 661 39.69 11.86 51.07
CA GLY A 661 39.73 13.27 50.67
C GLY A 661 38.32 13.87 50.58
N LEU A 662 38.17 14.97 49.84
CA LEU A 662 36.89 15.61 49.56
C LEU A 662 36.12 14.89 48.44
N TYR A 663 34.79 14.86 48.58
CA TYR A 663 33.86 14.45 47.53
C TYR A 663 32.59 15.31 47.56
N TYR A 664 32.26 15.93 46.43
CA TYR A 664 30.99 16.62 46.22
C TYR A 664 29.97 15.62 45.67
N ALA A 665 29.06 15.14 46.52
CA ALA A 665 28.13 14.08 46.18
C ALA A 665 26.91 14.59 45.39
N PRO A 666 26.25 13.73 44.58
CA PRO A 666 25.07 14.11 43.79
C PRO A 666 23.84 14.51 44.61
N ASP A 667 23.84 14.29 45.93
CA ASP A 667 22.80 14.76 46.84
C ASP A 667 22.95 16.24 47.25
N GLY A 668 24.04 16.88 46.84
CA GLY A 668 24.37 18.29 47.12
C GLY A 668 25.21 18.50 48.38
N ASN A 669 25.59 17.44 49.09
CA ASN A 669 26.48 17.51 50.24
C ASN A 669 27.96 17.39 49.82
N CYS A 670 28.85 17.97 50.62
CA CYS A 670 30.27 17.71 50.55
C CYS A 670 30.68 16.78 51.70
N TYR A 671 31.41 15.72 51.38
CA TYR A 671 31.90 14.73 52.34
C TYR A 671 33.42 14.74 52.34
N TYR A 672 34.03 14.75 53.53
CA TYR A 672 35.45 14.52 53.71
C TYR A 672 35.68 13.18 54.41
N GLY A 673 36.46 12.30 53.80
CA GLY A 673 36.95 11.05 54.39
C GLY A 673 38.43 11.14 54.71
N ASP A 674 38.85 10.61 55.87
CA ASP A 674 40.27 10.52 56.23
C ASP A 674 41.03 9.48 55.35
N HIS A 675 42.31 9.21 55.68
CA HIS A 675 43.11 8.18 54.99
C HIS A 675 42.55 6.74 55.12
N ASN A 676 41.54 6.51 55.95
CA ASN A 676 40.79 5.26 56.04
C ASN A 676 39.41 5.33 55.36
N GLY A 677 38.99 6.53 54.94
CA GLY A 677 37.68 6.91 54.44
C GLY A 677 36.62 7.12 55.53
N ILE A 678 37.03 7.26 56.79
CA ILE A 678 36.15 7.61 57.91
C ILE A 678 35.72 9.07 57.74
N LEU A 679 34.41 9.32 57.73
CA LEU A 679 33.87 10.66 57.53
C LEU A 679 34.12 11.59 58.72
N GLY A 680 34.54 12.81 58.41
CA GLY A 680 34.78 13.86 59.39
C GLY A 680 34.71 15.26 58.77
N THR A 681 35.38 16.21 59.41
CA THR A 681 35.68 17.53 58.83
C THR A 681 37.06 17.50 58.18
N VAL A 682 37.26 18.30 57.14
CA VAL A 682 38.59 18.65 56.63
C VAL A 682 39.45 19.15 57.80
N PRO A 683 40.71 18.74 57.95
CA PRO A 683 41.57 19.25 59.01
C PRO A 683 42.06 20.66 58.67
N ASP A 684 42.11 21.57 59.66
CA ASP A 684 42.58 22.96 59.45
C ASP A 684 44.06 23.06 59.01
N THR A 685 44.82 21.97 59.17
CA THR A 685 46.21 21.85 58.72
C THR A 685 46.54 20.40 58.38
N ALA A 686 47.38 20.21 57.35
CA ALA A 686 47.99 18.93 57.02
C ALA A 686 49.44 19.12 56.61
N ARG A 687 50.29 18.11 56.84
CA ARG A 687 51.68 18.11 56.37
C ARG A 687 52.19 16.69 56.16
N ILE A 688 52.77 16.44 54.98
CA ILE A 688 53.29 15.13 54.55
C ILE A 688 54.81 15.22 54.34
N ASN A 689 55.51 14.10 54.52
CA ASN A 689 56.96 14.06 54.44
C ASN A 689 57.43 13.47 53.10
N VAL A 690 57.46 14.31 52.07
CA VAL A 690 58.02 13.97 50.74
C VAL A 690 59.54 14.15 50.74
N PRO A 691 60.33 13.19 50.23
CA PRO A 691 61.77 13.34 50.03
C PRO A 691 62.09 14.63 49.26
N TYR A 692 63.11 15.38 49.69
CA TYR A 692 63.53 16.60 49.01
C TYR A 692 64.71 16.32 48.07
N PHE A 693 64.59 16.78 46.83
CA PHE A 693 65.65 16.84 45.82
C PHE A 693 65.72 18.27 45.28
N SER A 694 66.90 18.70 44.86
CA SER A 694 67.23 20.07 44.45
C SER A 694 67.67 20.08 43.00
N GLN A 695 67.18 21.02 42.20
CA GLN A 695 67.55 21.11 40.78
C GLN A 695 68.93 21.76 40.54
N GLU A 696 69.45 22.44 41.57
CA GLU A 696 70.74 23.13 41.56
C GLU A 696 71.92 22.23 41.19
N GLY A 697 72.67 22.62 40.15
CA GLY A 697 73.86 21.93 39.65
C GLY A 697 73.59 21.04 38.44
N ASP A 698 72.54 20.22 38.50
CA ASP A 698 72.29 19.16 37.51
C ASP A 698 71.11 19.45 36.56
N PHE A 699 70.05 20.16 37.01
CA PHE A 699 68.81 20.40 36.25
C PHE A 699 68.37 21.88 36.27
N PRO A 700 69.19 22.82 35.73
CA PRO A 700 68.92 24.25 35.81
C PRO A 700 67.52 24.69 35.34
N THR A 701 66.90 23.99 34.39
CA THR A 701 65.54 24.29 33.89
C THR A 701 64.54 23.16 34.11
N GLY A 702 64.91 22.06 34.78
CA GLY A 702 64.08 20.87 34.97
C GLY A 702 63.26 20.82 36.26
N CYS A 703 62.62 21.91 36.68
CA CYS A 703 61.94 22.00 37.98
C CYS A 703 60.80 20.98 38.15
N GLU A 704 60.06 20.70 37.08
CA GLU A 704 58.98 19.74 36.99
C GLU A 704 59.49 18.31 37.05
N LEU A 705 60.67 18.05 36.46
CA LEU A 705 61.30 16.73 36.47
C LEU A 705 61.77 16.39 37.89
N VAL A 706 62.40 17.33 38.59
CA VAL A 706 62.86 17.14 39.98
C VAL A 706 61.67 17.08 40.95
N SER A 707 60.64 17.91 40.76
CA SER A 707 59.39 17.82 41.53
C SER A 707 58.65 16.49 41.31
N ALA A 708 58.57 16.00 40.08
CA ALA A 708 58.02 14.68 39.79
C ALA A 708 58.87 13.55 40.39
N TYR A 709 60.20 13.67 40.37
CA TYR A 709 61.11 12.71 41.00
C TYR A 709 60.92 12.67 42.53
N MET A 710 60.76 13.81 43.19
CA MET A 710 60.37 13.88 44.62
C MET A 710 59.09 13.08 44.91
N VAL A 711 58.08 13.15 44.03
CA VAL A 711 56.84 12.37 44.15
C VAL A 711 57.07 10.88 43.87
N LEU A 712 57.82 10.51 42.82
CA LEU A 712 58.14 9.11 42.52
C LEU A 712 58.89 8.42 43.68
N GLN A 713 59.83 9.13 44.31
CA GLN A 713 60.55 8.64 45.50
C GLN A 713 59.63 8.53 46.74
N TYR A 714 58.61 9.38 46.87
CA TYR A 714 57.58 9.23 47.92
C TYR A 714 56.75 7.94 47.76
N TYR A 715 56.42 7.56 46.53
CA TYR A 715 55.78 6.27 46.21
C TYR A 715 56.77 5.09 46.14
N GLY A 716 58.04 5.29 46.49
CA GLY A 716 59.06 4.24 46.57
C GLY A 716 59.48 3.65 45.23
N VAL A 717 59.33 4.39 44.12
CA VAL A 717 59.70 3.94 42.78
C VAL A 717 61.23 3.78 42.67
N PRO A 718 61.76 2.57 42.39
CA PRO A 718 63.20 2.31 42.39
C PRO A 718 63.87 2.72 41.07
N ILE A 719 63.70 3.97 40.67
CA ILE A 719 64.27 4.59 39.46
C ILE A 719 65.37 5.59 39.84
N SER A 720 66.42 5.72 39.02
CA SER A 720 67.41 6.79 39.17
C SER A 720 66.95 8.09 38.49
N GLU A 721 67.58 9.21 38.86
CA GLU A 721 67.26 10.52 38.28
C GLU A 721 67.56 10.59 36.77
N ASP A 722 68.71 10.08 36.33
CA ASP A 722 69.03 9.93 34.90
C ASP A 722 68.02 9.04 34.15
N GLU A 723 67.59 7.92 34.74
CA GLU A 723 66.62 7.03 34.10
C GLU A 723 65.25 7.70 34.01
N TRP A 724 64.84 8.43 35.06
CA TRP A 724 63.61 9.20 35.09
C TRP A 724 63.60 10.29 34.00
N VAL A 725 64.66 11.10 33.92
CA VAL A 725 64.81 12.15 32.89
C VAL A 725 64.78 11.54 31.49
N SER A 726 65.37 10.35 31.29
CA SER A 726 65.32 9.64 30.00
C SER A 726 63.91 9.16 29.58
N ARG A 727 62.90 9.24 30.46
CA ARG A 727 61.48 8.98 30.12
C ARG A 727 60.76 10.20 29.57
N ILE A 728 61.33 11.40 29.74
CA ILE A 728 60.74 12.66 29.31
C ILE A 728 61.12 12.92 27.85
N PRO A 729 60.15 13.03 26.91
CA PRO A 729 60.46 13.50 25.57
C PRO A 729 60.95 14.95 25.67
N CYS A 730 62.12 15.24 25.11
CA CYS A 730 62.72 16.58 25.07
C CYS A 730 62.96 17.00 23.61
N THR A 731 62.74 18.25 23.25
CA THR A 731 62.93 18.75 21.87
C THR A 731 63.14 20.27 21.84
N ASP A 732 64.14 20.73 21.09
CA ASP A 732 64.50 22.14 20.95
C ASP A 732 63.59 22.90 19.95
N LEU A 733 63.61 24.24 20.02
CA LEU A 733 62.89 25.09 19.05
C LEU A 733 63.68 25.23 17.73
N SER A 734 62.99 25.03 16.60
CA SER A 734 63.51 25.25 15.24
C SER A 734 63.31 26.71 14.80
N SER A 735 64.31 27.34 14.17
CA SER A 735 64.13 28.66 13.52
C SER A 735 63.30 28.56 12.23
N ILE A 736 62.44 29.55 11.97
CA ILE A 736 61.59 29.61 10.76
C ILE A 736 61.58 31.01 10.13
N ASP A 737 61.47 31.09 8.80
CA ASP A 737 61.51 32.35 8.03
C ASP A 737 60.20 33.19 8.11
N SER A 738 59.33 32.93 9.08
CA SER A 738 58.06 33.64 9.26
C SER A 738 57.74 33.83 10.74
N TRP A 739 57.04 34.93 11.08
CA TRP A 739 56.65 35.22 12.46
C TRP A 739 55.79 34.07 13.02
N PRO A 740 56.10 33.50 14.21
CA PRO A 740 56.91 34.08 15.30
C PRO A 740 58.41 33.74 15.32
N GLU A 741 59.04 33.48 14.17
CA GLU A 741 60.49 33.22 13.98
C GLU A 741 61.03 31.91 14.58
N LEU A 742 60.29 31.29 15.50
CA LEU A 742 60.50 29.93 15.99
C LEU A 742 59.27 29.04 15.76
N ALA A 743 59.51 27.75 15.55
CA ALA A 743 58.52 26.68 15.61
C ALA A 743 59.01 25.55 16.53
N GLY A 744 58.10 24.86 17.19
CA GLY A 744 58.43 23.75 18.07
C GLY A 744 57.18 23.11 18.69
N PRO A 745 57.35 22.03 19.46
CA PRO A 745 56.25 21.28 20.05
C PRO A 745 55.48 22.07 21.11
N SER A 746 54.32 21.54 21.51
CA SER A 746 53.58 22.04 22.67
C SER A 746 54.26 21.58 23.97
N PRO A 747 54.37 22.43 25.02
CA PRO A 747 54.81 21.97 26.33
C PRO A 747 53.86 20.97 27.00
N ASP A 748 52.62 20.82 26.51
CA ASP A 748 51.70 19.75 26.90
C ASP A 748 52.01 18.40 26.19
N GLU A 749 52.92 18.38 25.20
CA GLU A 749 53.37 17.16 24.48
C GLU A 749 54.82 16.74 24.82
N CYS A 750 55.73 17.68 25.07
CA CYS A 750 57.10 17.36 25.50
C CYS A 750 57.75 18.48 26.33
N PHE A 751 58.93 18.21 26.88
CA PHE A 751 59.81 19.25 27.42
C PHE A 751 60.44 20.04 26.28
N VAL A 752 60.30 21.37 26.32
CA VAL A 752 60.77 22.27 25.28
C VAL A 752 62.16 22.80 25.67
N GLY A 753 63.15 22.52 24.82
CA GLY A 753 64.57 22.72 25.13
C GLY A 753 65.19 21.53 25.87
N ASN A 754 66.21 21.80 26.68
CA ASN A 754 67.02 20.78 27.37
C ASN A 754 67.12 21.08 28.89
N PRO A 755 66.65 20.18 29.79
CA PRO A 755 66.59 20.44 31.23
C PRO A 755 67.96 20.59 31.91
N TYR A 756 69.03 20.07 31.28
CA TYR A 756 70.41 20.20 31.73
C TYR A 756 71.04 21.57 31.39
N LEU A 757 70.34 22.44 30.64
CA LEU A 757 70.84 23.74 30.17
C LEU A 757 70.01 24.93 30.69
N LEU A 758 70.63 26.11 30.76
CA LEU A 758 70.05 27.35 31.28
C LEU A 758 69.09 28.06 30.29
N ASP A 759 68.97 27.55 29.06
CA ASP A 759 68.14 28.07 27.97
C ASP A 759 66.99 27.12 27.57
N GLY A 760 66.78 26.04 28.34
CA GLY A 760 65.53 25.26 28.30
C GLY A 760 64.32 26.04 28.82
N PHE A 761 63.11 25.58 28.47
CA PHE A 761 61.86 26.23 28.88
C PHE A 761 61.14 25.44 29.98
N GLY A 762 60.67 24.23 29.65
CA GLY A 762 59.82 23.43 30.54
C GLY A 762 58.80 22.54 29.80
N CYS A 763 57.90 21.93 30.56
CA CYS A 763 56.77 21.09 30.17
C CYS A 763 55.59 21.30 31.14
N PHE A 764 54.41 20.81 30.73
CA PHE A 764 53.17 20.91 31.50
C PHE A 764 52.68 19.53 31.98
N PRO A 765 51.67 19.47 32.88
CA PRO A 765 51.27 18.23 33.56
C PRO A 765 51.10 16.96 32.72
N PRO A 766 50.59 16.98 31.47
CA PRO A 766 50.41 15.75 30.69
C PRO A 766 51.72 15.00 30.44
N VAL A 767 52.80 15.70 30.09
CA VAL A 767 54.13 15.12 29.79
C VAL A 767 54.67 14.36 31.00
N ILE A 768 54.58 14.98 32.18
CA ILE A 768 54.99 14.40 33.45
C ILE A 768 54.10 13.21 33.81
N VAL A 769 52.78 13.33 33.66
CA VAL A 769 51.81 12.28 34.00
C VAL A 769 51.99 11.03 33.12
N ASP A 770 52.19 11.19 31.81
CA ASP A 770 52.40 10.08 30.87
C ASP A 770 53.76 9.40 31.09
N ALA A 771 54.78 10.12 31.55
CA ALA A 771 56.04 9.53 31.98
C ALA A 771 55.92 8.80 33.33
N MET A 772 55.27 9.40 34.34
CA MET A 772 55.05 8.76 35.64
C MET A 772 54.26 7.45 35.50
N ASN A 773 53.24 7.42 34.63
CA ASN A 773 52.41 6.24 34.37
C ASN A 773 53.16 5.08 33.67
N GLN A 774 54.41 5.27 33.23
CA GLN A 774 55.28 4.19 32.74
C GLN A 774 56.11 3.52 33.85
N VAL A 775 56.24 4.16 35.02
CA VAL A 775 57.19 3.77 36.08
C VAL A 775 56.56 3.61 37.47
N LEU A 776 55.33 4.08 37.69
CA LEU A 776 54.57 3.88 38.92
C LEU A 776 54.28 2.38 39.17
N PRO A 777 54.20 1.95 40.45
CA PRO A 777 53.92 0.57 40.79
C PRO A 777 52.44 0.22 40.56
N GLU A 778 52.13 -1.09 40.48
CA GLU A 778 50.76 -1.57 40.30
C GLU A 778 49.82 -0.98 41.37
N GLY A 779 48.64 -0.54 40.93
CA GLY A 779 47.64 0.07 41.81
C GLY A 779 47.87 1.55 42.14
N HIS A 780 48.77 2.23 41.44
CA HIS A 780 48.92 3.68 41.46
C HIS A 780 48.80 4.28 40.06
N ARG A 781 48.30 5.51 39.93
CA ARG A 781 48.22 6.21 38.63
C ARG A 781 48.36 7.72 38.76
N ALA A 782 49.28 8.31 38.01
CA ALA A 782 49.37 9.76 37.85
C ALA A 782 48.19 10.28 37.03
N MET A 783 47.64 11.43 37.44
CA MET A 783 46.50 12.08 36.80
C MET A 783 46.68 13.60 36.83
N VAL A 784 46.39 14.25 35.70
CA VAL A 784 46.30 15.71 35.60
C VAL A 784 45.08 16.21 36.37
N THR A 785 45.27 17.19 37.25
CA THR A 785 44.22 17.86 38.03
C THR A 785 44.09 19.35 37.69
N THR A 786 44.69 19.76 36.56
CA THR A 786 44.66 21.13 36.06
C THR A 786 43.25 21.74 36.07
N GLY A 787 43.10 22.90 36.71
CA GLY A 787 41.85 23.63 36.86
C GLY A 787 41.22 23.50 38.26
N THR A 788 41.55 22.48 39.05
CA THR A 788 41.11 22.38 40.45
C THR A 788 41.78 23.47 41.30
N PRO A 789 41.06 24.21 42.17
CA PRO A 789 41.65 25.22 43.05
C PRO A 789 42.72 24.65 43.99
N LEU A 790 43.75 25.44 44.31
CA LEU A 790 44.86 25.00 45.18
C LEU A 790 44.40 24.56 46.58
N GLN A 791 43.35 25.21 47.11
CA GLN A 791 42.68 24.79 48.34
C GLN A 791 42.08 23.38 48.21
N GLU A 792 41.28 23.14 47.17
CA GLU A 792 40.63 21.85 46.93
C GLU A 792 41.67 20.74 46.66
N LEU A 793 42.77 21.03 45.98
CA LEU A 793 43.90 20.11 45.83
C LEU A 793 44.51 19.73 47.20
N ALA A 794 44.75 20.71 48.07
CA ALA A 794 45.30 20.50 49.40
C ALA A 794 44.36 19.67 50.30
N GLU A 795 43.07 20.00 50.27
CA GLU A 795 42.03 19.39 51.10
C GLU A 795 41.56 18.02 50.58
N THR A 796 41.73 17.74 49.28
CA THR A 796 41.42 16.43 48.67
C THR A 796 42.57 15.43 48.74
N TYR A 797 43.83 15.88 48.61
CA TYR A 797 44.97 14.98 48.42
C TYR A 797 45.99 15.05 49.57
N VAL A 798 46.45 16.25 49.92
CA VAL A 798 47.53 16.42 50.92
C VAL A 798 47.05 16.08 52.33
N SER A 799 45.78 16.40 52.63
CA SER A 799 45.04 15.99 53.83
C SER A 799 45.05 14.49 54.12
N VAL A 800 45.11 13.66 53.07
CA VAL A 800 45.04 12.19 53.11
C VAL A 800 46.31 11.50 52.62
N GLY A 801 47.45 12.20 52.61
CA GLY A 801 48.75 11.59 52.36
C GLY A 801 49.22 11.56 50.92
N LYS A 802 48.59 12.29 49.99
CA LYS A 802 48.95 12.31 48.56
C LYS A 802 49.55 13.68 48.16
N PRO A 803 50.83 13.75 47.76
CA PRO A 803 51.45 15.00 47.30
C PRO A 803 50.92 15.42 45.93
N VAL A 804 50.88 16.73 45.69
CA VAL A 804 50.39 17.32 44.43
C VAL A 804 51.50 18.12 43.76
N LEU A 805 51.73 17.86 42.48
CA LEU A 805 52.60 18.68 41.62
C LEU A 805 51.83 19.94 41.21
N VAL A 806 52.43 21.11 41.40
CA VAL A 806 51.77 22.42 41.25
C VAL A 806 52.68 23.36 40.46
N TRP A 807 52.21 23.76 39.27
CA TRP A 807 52.85 24.77 38.45
C TRP A 807 52.41 26.15 38.95
N ALA A 808 53.32 26.83 39.63
CA ALA A 808 53.20 28.20 40.11
C ALA A 808 54.43 28.99 39.60
N THR A 809 54.98 29.92 40.35
CA THR A 809 56.07 30.78 39.83
C THR A 809 57.27 30.83 40.76
N ILE A 810 58.48 30.97 40.19
CA ILE A 810 59.74 31.08 40.94
C ILE A 810 59.61 32.16 42.02
N ASN A 811 59.87 31.80 43.28
CA ASN A 811 59.75 32.67 44.46
C ASN A 811 58.38 33.41 44.60
N MET A 812 57.31 32.87 44.00
CA MET A 812 55.98 33.49 43.91
C MET A 812 55.97 34.90 43.28
N VAL A 813 56.91 35.19 42.38
CA VAL A 813 56.97 36.43 41.59
C VAL A 813 56.04 36.33 40.37
N PRO A 814 55.23 37.35 40.02
CA PRO A 814 54.34 37.28 38.86
C PRO A 814 55.04 36.84 37.56
N SER A 815 54.36 35.99 36.78
CA SER A 815 54.81 35.60 35.45
C SER A 815 54.56 36.68 34.41
N TYR A 816 55.27 36.60 33.27
CA TYR A 816 55.13 37.51 32.14
C TYR A 816 55.42 36.76 30.82
N PRO A 817 54.81 37.16 29.69
CA PRO A 817 55.09 36.51 28.40
C PRO A 817 56.54 36.76 27.97
N SER A 818 57.24 35.70 27.54
CA SER A 818 58.60 35.78 27.00
C SER A 818 58.67 35.25 25.56
N GLN A 819 59.25 34.07 25.33
CA GLN A 819 59.46 33.53 23.99
C GLN A 819 58.13 33.05 23.39
N THR A 820 57.96 33.30 22.10
CA THR A 820 56.81 32.83 21.31
C THR A 820 57.30 31.86 20.22
N TRP A 821 56.53 30.82 19.92
CA TRP A 821 56.76 29.92 18.79
C TRP A 821 55.45 29.40 18.17
N MET A 822 55.52 28.88 16.96
CA MET A 822 54.41 28.18 16.31
C MET A 822 54.44 26.69 16.67
N ILE A 823 53.29 26.12 17.02
CA ILE A 823 53.17 24.72 17.45
C ILE A 823 53.33 23.77 16.26
N THR A 824 54.27 22.83 16.35
CA THR A 824 54.47 21.76 15.36
C THR A 824 53.35 20.73 15.40
N ASN A 825 53.16 19.99 14.31
CA ASN A 825 52.22 18.85 14.29
C ASN A 825 52.77 17.70 15.17
N PRO A 826 51.91 16.90 15.83
CA PRO A 826 52.36 15.91 16.81
C PRO A 826 53.39 14.91 16.26
N GLY A 827 54.51 14.77 16.95
CA GLY A 827 55.64 13.92 16.55
C GLY A 827 56.67 14.57 15.60
N ILE A 828 56.46 15.81 15.16
CA ILE A 828 57.46 16.57 14.39
C ILE A 828 58.48 17.21 15.35
N GLN A 829 59.69 16.65 15.36
CA GLN A 829 60.82 17.08 16.22
C GLN A 829 61.66 18.23 15.64
N SER A 830 61.53 18.52 14.34
CA SER A 830 62.24 19.60 13.65
C SER A 830 61.48 20.04 12.41
N VAL A 831 61.47 21.33 12.09
CA VAL A 831 60.75 21.87 10.92
C VAL A 831 61.72 22.14 9.76
N ASP A 832 61.60 21.35 8.69
CA ASP A 832 62.33 21.58 7.44
C ASP A 832 61.59 22.57 6.53
N TYR A 833 62.36 23.46 5.86
CA TYR A 833 61.84 24.57 5.06
C TYR A 833 60.84 24.16 3.95
N TYR A 834 61.03 22.98 3.35
CA TYR A 834 60.18 22.51 2.25
C TYR A 834 58.82 21.97 2.71
N ASP A 835 58.76 21.42 3.93
CA ASP A 835 57.59 20.71 4.45
C ASP A 835 56.88 21.53 5.56
N TYR A 836 57.23 22.81 5.69
CA TYR A 836 56.76 23.73 6.74
C TYR A 836 55.24 23.66 7.01
N TRP A 837 54.41 23.77 5.96
CA TRP A 837 52.94 23.80 6.11
C TRP A 837 52.32 22.46 6.52
N ASP A 838 53.01 21.35 6.27
CA ASP A 838 52.61 20.02 6.74
C ASP A 838 53.25 19.69 8.12
N SER A 839 54.19 20.54 8.58
CA SER A 839 54.94 20.38 9.83
C SER A 839 54.39 21.19 11.01
N VAL A 840 53.49 22.15 10.79
CA VAL A 840 52.92 23.03 11.84
C VAL A 840 51.40 23.01 11.88
N THR A 841 50.84 23.26 13.07
CA THR A 841 49.39 23.38 13.30
C THR A 841 48.83 24.75 12.92
N GLY A 842 49.68 25.79 12.92
CA GLY A 842 49.28 27.19 12.83
C GLY A 842 48.85 27.82 14.17
N GLU A 843 48.83 27.07 15.27
CA GLU A 843 48.68 27.62 16.62
C GLU A 843 49.98 28.29 17.08
N ILE A 844 49.86 29.35 17.88
CA ILE A 844 50.99 30.14 18.38
C ILE A 844 50.95 30.14 19.91
N PHE A 845 52.04 29.66 20.51
CA PHE A 845 52.22 29.58 21.94
C PHE A 845 53.24 30.61 22.43
N THR A 846 53.07 31.10 23.66
CA THR A 846 54.01 32.03 24.31
C THR A 846 54.31 31.55 25.73
N TRP A 847 55.59 31.34 26.04
CA TRP A 847 56.04 30.88 27.34
C TRP A 847 55.79 31.92 28.43
N PRO A 848 55.22 31.53 29.59
CA PRO A 848 55.10 32.40 30.76
C PRO A 848 56.43 32.37 31.54
N ALA A 849 57.33 33.32 31.31
CA ALA A 849 58.54 33.45 32.13
C ALA A 849 58.21 33.59 33.62
N ASN A 850 59.14 33.11 34.46
CA ASN A 850 58.95 32.77 35.88
C ASN A 850 58.05 31.54 36.12
N GLU A 851 57.79 30.70 35.12
CA GLU A 851 57.29 29.32 35.29
C GLU A 851 58.08 28.56 36.36
N HIS A 852 57.41 27.74 37.18
CA HIS A 852 58.04 26.87 38.18
C HIS A 852 57.08 25.76 38.67
N CYS A 853 57.54 24.51 38.73
CA CYS A 853 56.78 23.41 39.34
C CYS A 853 57.34 23.00 40.71
N LEU A 854 56.45 22.97 41.71
CA LEU A 854 56.74 22.62 43.10
C LEU A 854 55.88 21.43 43.54
N VAL A 855 56.31 20.71 44.58
CA VAL A 855 55.45 19.69 45.23
C VAL A 855 54.74 20.31 46.42
N LEU A 856 53.42 20.35 46.43
CA LEU A 856 52.62 20.74 47.59
C LEU A 856 52.66 19.62 48.63
N VAL A 857 53.16 19.94 49.83
CA VAL A 857 53.41 19.00 50.95
C VAL A 857 52.73 19.39 52.26
N GLY A 858 51.94 20.48 52.29
CA GLY A 858 51.13 20.83 53.45
C GLY A 858 50.37 22.14 53.32
N TYR A 859 49.55 22.44 54.32
CA TYR A 859 48.85 23.71 54.49
C TYR A 859 48.51 23.97 55.96
N ASP A 860 48.21 25.23 56.29
CA ASP A 860 47.48 25.66 57.48
C ASP A 860 46.51 26.80 57.11
N SER A 861 46.09 27.62 58.08
CA SER A 861 45.20 28.77 57.84
C SER A 861 45.83 29.90 57.02
N ASP A 862 47.16 30.02 57.08
CA ASP A 862 47.91 31.21 56.65
C ASP A 862 48.82 30.87 55.44
N TYR A 863 49.33 29.63 55.37
CA TYR A 863 50.32 29.20 54.39
C TYR A 863 49.96 27.88 53.68
N TYR A 864 50.46 27.75 52.44
CA TYR A 864 50.76 26.46 51.83
C TYR A 864 52.26 26.13 51.99
N TYR A 865 52.58 24.86 52.16
CA TYR A 865 53.95 24.36 52.27
C TYR A 865 54.31 23.55 51.02
N PHE A 866 55.43 23.88 50.41
CA PHE A 866 55.93 23.22 49.20
C PHE A 866 57.36 22.70 49.40
N ASN A 867 57.69 21.55 48.81
CA ASN A 867 59.08 21.29 48.43
C ASN A 867 59.37 22.14 47.18
N ASP A 868 60.29 23.09 47.30
CA ASP A 868 60.66 24.06 46.27
C ASP A 868 62.07 23.68 45.74
N PRO A 869 62.20 23.05 44.55
CA PRO A 869 63.47 22.47 44.09
C PRO A 869 64.54 23.51 43.70
N TYR A 870 64.16 24.77 43.54
CA TYR A 870 65.00 25.89 43.14
C TYR A 870 65.86 26.40 44.31
N ASP A 871 67.11 26.84 44.06
CA ASP A 871 68.00 27.51 45.03
C ASP A 871 68.12 26.76 46.39
N GLY A 872 68.05 25.43 46.35
CA GLY A 872 68.14 24.56 47.54
C GLY A 872 67.08 24.81 48.62
N ASN A 873 65.94 25.41 48.27
CA ASN A 873 64.99 26.00 49.23
C ASN A 873 64.36 25.01 50.23
N GLY A 874 64.26 23.72 49.88
CA GLY A 874 63.70 22.72 50.79
C GLY A 874 62.18 22.89 50.98
N VAL A 875 61.69 22.70 52.21
CA VAL A 875 60.26 22.90 52.54
C VAL A 875 59.99 24.37 52.85
N LYS A 876 59.36 25.08 51.92
CA LYS A 876 59.13 26.53 51.97
C LYS A 876 57.65 26.84 52.16
N ALA A 877 57.37 27.89 52.95
CA ALA A 877 56.02 28.35 53.25
C ALA A 877 55.69 29.59 52.40
N TYR A 878 54.53 29.58 51.75
CA TYR A 878 54.03 30.70 50.94
C TYR A 878 52.61 31.07 51.36
N ASP A 879 52.33 32.38 51.48
CA ASP A 879 50.99 32.92 51.78
C ASP A 879 49.93 32.35 50.83
N ARG A 880 48.76 31.97 51.37
CA ARG A 880 47.72 31.28 50.60
C ARG A 880 47.23 32.07 49.39
N ALA A 881 46.87 33.33 49.58
CA ALA A 881 46.33 34.18 48.50
C ALA A 881 47.40 34.50 47.45
N LEU A 882 48.66 34.62 47.86
CA LEU A 882 49.81 34.76 46.96
C LEU A 882 50.02 33.51 46.11
N ALA A 883 50.07 32.33 46.73
CA ALA A 883 50.29 31.06 46.03
C ALA A 883 49.13 30.73 45.07
N GLU A 884 47.88 30.89 45.53
CA GLU A 884 46.67 30.77 44.70
C GLU A 884 46.72 31.70 43.48
N SER A 885 47.13 32.96 43.68
CA SER A 885 47.28 33.94 42.60
C SER A 885 48.36 33.58 41.58
N ARG A 886 49.43 32.89 41.96
CA ARG A 886 50.50 32.45 41.03
C ARG A 886 50.15 31.16 40.30
N PHE A 887 49.59 30.20 41.02
CA PHE A 887 49.00 28.99 40.44
C PHE A 887 47.92 29.33 39.39
N GLN A 888 47.00 30.26 39.71
CA GLN A 888 46.02 30.76 38.75
C GLN A 888 46.69 31.51 37.57
N GLY A 889 47.79 32.23 37.83
CA GLY A 889 48.59 32.89 36.79
C GLY A 889 49.17 31.95 35.74
N LEU A 890 49.34 30.66 36.05
CA LEU A 890 49.73 29.61 35.11
C LEU A 890 48.59 28.67 34.69
N GLY A 891 47.34 29.08 34.90
CA GLY A 891 46.15 28.32 34.47
C GLY A 891 45.77 27.18 35.41
N CYS A 892 46.16 27.24 36.69
CA CYS A 892 45.89 26.22 37.71
C CYS A 892 46.42 24.82 37.31
N ARG A 893 47.63 24.74 36.73
CA ARG A 893 48.23 23.50 36.23
C ARG A 893 48.74 22.60 37.35
N SER A 894 48.25 21.36 37.42
CA SER A 894 48.64 20.42 38.48
C SER A 894 48.49 18.95 38.09
N ALA A 895 49.16 18.08 38.85
CA ALA A 895 49.01 16.63 38.77
C ALA A 895 49.12 15.97 40.15
N VAL A 896 48.55 14.77 40.29
CA VAL A 896 48.59 13.95 41.52
C VAL A 896 48.78 12.48 41.17
N VAL A 897 49.32 11.69 42.08
CA VAL A 897 49.27 10.23 42.00
C VAL A 897 48.11 9.73 42.86
N LEU A 898 47.20 9.00 42.23
CA LEU A 898 46.08 8.30 42.88
C LEU A 898 46.53 6.94 43.39
#